data_AF-A0A8D1VMQ0-F1
#
_entry.id   AF-A0A8D1VMQ0-F1
#
_cell.length_a   1.000
_cell.length_b   1.000
_cell.length_c   1.000
_cell.angle_alpha   90.00
_cell.angle_beta   90.00
_cell.angle_gamma   90.00
#
_symmetry.space_group_name_H-M   'P 1'
#
loop_
_entity.id
_entity.type
_entity.pdbx_description
1 polymer ?
#
loop_
_entity_poly.entity_id
_entity_poly.type
_entity_poly.pdbx_seq_one_letter_code
_entity_poly.pdbx_strand_id
1 'polypeptide(L)'
;MRCKELENAVGSWTDDLAQLALLKDTLCAYISPDDISILNERMELLQRQWEELCHQLSLRRQQVSERLNEWAVFSEKNKELCEWLTQMESKVSQNGDILIEDMIEKLRKDYQEEIAIAQENKIQLQQMGERLARASHESKASEIEYKLGKINDRWQHLLDLMAARVKKLKETLVAVQQLDKNMSSLRTWLAHIESELAKPIVYDSCNSEEIQRKLNEQQAFQRQVHETLTQLELINKQYRRLARENRTDSACCLKQMVHEGNQRWDDLQKRVTSILRRLKHFIGQREEFETARDSILVWLTEMDLQLTNIEHFSECDVQAKIKQLKAFQQEISLNHSKIEQIIAQGEQLIEKSEPLDAAVIEEELDELRRYCQEVFGRVERYHKKLIRLPLPDDEHDLSDQELELAEAEALSDLHWRDTPADSVLSPPPSSNPSLSLAQPLRSERSGRDTPASVDSIPLEWDHDYDLSRDLESAVSRTLPSEDEEGQEEKDFYLRGAVGLSDVMIPESPEAYIKLTESAIRNTSGDPSALESQIRQLGKALDDSHFPMLPAETALRSKTPPGPELDSSYRGYMKLLGECSGSIDSVKRLEHKLAEEEQHFPGFVNLNSTESQTAGVIDRWELLQAQALSKELRMKQNPQRRQQFDSDLNSLLAWLRETEEELEQLQCLQLSTDIQSIALQIQKLKELQKAVDHRKAIILSINLCSSEFTQTGSEESQDLQDRLSQMNGRWDHVCSLLEEWRGLLQDALMQCQDFHEMSHGLLLMLENIDRRKNEIVPIDSHLDSETLQDHHKQLTQMKRELLESQLKVASLQDMSCQLLVNAEGTDCLEAKEKVHVIGNRLKLLLKEVSRHIKELEKLLDVSSSQQDLSSWSSADELDTSGSVSPTSGRSTPNRQRTPRGKCSLSQPGPSVNSPHSRYLILLVSTLF
;
A
#
# COMPACT_ATOMS: atom_id res chain seq x y z
N MET A 1 65.55 -34.23 12.66
CA MET A 1 66.01 -34.75 13.97
C MET A 1 66.80 -36.02 13.78
N ARG A 2 66.18 -37.16 13.43
CA ARG A 2 66.87 -38.44 13.22
C ARG A 2 68.11 -38.40 12.29
N CYS A 3 68.06 -37.70 11.16
CA CYS A 3 69.24 -37.58 10.27
C CYS A 3 70.38 -36.77 10.89
N LYS A 4 70.08 -35.72 11.68
CA LYS A 4 71.09 -34.96 12.43
C LYS A 4 71.72 -35.78 13.55
N GLU A 5 70.92 -36.61 14.22
CA GLU A 5 71.43 -37.54 15.24
C GLU A 5 72.40 -38.56 14.62
N LEU A 6 72.04 -39.12 13.46
CA LEU A 6 72.91 -40.02 12.71
C LEU A 6 74.16 -39.31 12.19
N GLU A 7 74.04 -38.06 11.73
CA GLU A 7 75.20 -37.22 11.33
C GLU A 7 76.17 -36.99 12.48
N ASN A 8 75.66 -36.69 13.67
CA ASN A 8 76.50 -36.48 14.85
C ASN A 8 77.17 -37.79 15.32
N ALA A 9 76.43 -38.90 15.30
CA ALA A 9 76.98 -40.21 15.65
C ALA A 9 78.08 -40.64 14.68
N VAL A 10 77.85 -40.46 13.37
CA VAL A 10 78.86 -40.70 12.35
C VAL A 10 80.03 -39.70 12.50
N GLY A 11 79.77 -38.44 12.83
CA GLY A 11 80.84 -37.49 13.16
C GLY A 11 81.78 -38.01 14.24
N SER A 12 81.24 -38.57 15.34
CA SER A 12 82.04 -39.05 16.48
C SER A 12 82.93 -40.26 16.17
N TRP A 13 82.51 -41.16 15.28
CA TRP A 13 83.29 -42.34 14.91
C TRP A 13 84.51 -42.01 14.01
N THR A 14 84.59 -40.78 13.47
CA THR A 14 85.76 -40.29 12.71
C THR A 14 87.01 -40.28 13.58
N ASP A 15 86.87 -39.85 14.84
CA ASP A 15 87.98 -39.80 15.80
C ASP A 15 88.39 -41.22 16.23
N ASP A 16 87.42 -42.13 16.40
CA ASP A 16 87.67 -43.54 16.72
C ASP A 16 88.43 -44.25 15.59
N LEU A 17 88.06 -43.98 14.33
CA LEU A 17 88.74 -44.49 13.14
C LEU A 17 90.19 -43.98 13.02
N ALA A 18 90.42 -42.70 13.31
CA ALA A 18 91.77 -42.13 13.33
C ALA A 18 92.65 -42.74 14.44
N GLN A 19 92.07 -43.00 15.60
CA GLN A 19 92.75 -43.70 16.70
C GLN A 19 93.07 -45.16 16.34
N LEU A 20 92.15 -45.88 15.68
CA LEU A 20 92.39 -47.24 15.20
C LEU A 20 93.50 -47.30 14.16
N ALA A 21 93.58 -46.30 13.26
CA ALA A 21 94.68 -46.19 12.30
C ALA A 21 96.04 -45.96 12.99
N LEU A 22 96.09 -45.09 14.00
CA LEU A 22 97.30 -44.86 14.81
C LEU A 22 97.73 -46.13 15.58
N LEU A 23 96.78 -46.83 16.19
CA LEU A 23 97.03 -48.09 16.90
C LEU A 23 97.52 -49.17 15.95
N LYS A 24 96.94 -49.26 14.76
CA LYS A 24 97.42 -50.15 13.70
C LYS A 24 98.87 -49.82 13.31
N ASP A 25 99.21 -48.54 13.10
CA ASP A 25 100.58 -48.13 12.73
C ASP A 25 101.61 -48.45 13.82
N THR A 26 101.24 -48.29 15.09
CA THR A 26 102.10 -48.69 16.23
C THR A 26 102.27 -50.21 16.36
N LEU A 27 101.22 -50.98 16.09
CA LEU A 27 101.23 -52.44 16.14
C LEU A 27 101.98 -53.07 14.96
N CYS A 28 102.08 -52.40 13.80
CA CYS A 28 102.82 -52.90 12.63
C CYS A 28 104.30 -53.23 12.92
N ALA A 29 104.89 -52.65 13.97
CA ALA A 29 106.28 -52.91 14.37
C ALA A 29 106.47 -54.23 15.17
N TYR A 30 105.40 -54.88 15.62
CA TYR A 30 105.45 -55.99 16.60
C TYR A 30 104.72 -57.28 16.18
N ILE A 31 104.09 -57.33 15.00
CA ILE A 31 103.25 -58.46 14.55
C ILE A 31 103.80 -59.07 13.25
N SER A 32 103.46 -60.33 12.95
CA SER A 32 103.87 -61.05 11.74
C SER A 32 103.30 -60.42 10.45
N PRO A 33 103.97 -60.57 9.29
CA PRO A 33 103.50 -60.02 8.01
C PRO A 33 102.11 -60.50 7.59
N ASP A 34 101.76 -61.76 7.88
CA ASP A 34 100.47 -62.36 7.53
C ASP A 34 99.33 -61.75 8.36
N ASP A 35 99.55 -61.55 9.66
CA ASP A 35 98.58 -60.92 10.56
C ASP A 35 98.39 -59.42 10.24
N ILE A 36 99.46 -58.73 9.83
CA ILE A 36 99.41 -57.35 9.35
C ILE A 36 98.56 -57.27 8.07
N SER A 37 98.65 -58.24 7.17
CA SER A 37 97.81 -58.31 5.96
C SER A 37 96.32 -58.42 6.32
N ILE A 38 95.97 -59.32 7.25
CA ILE A 38 94.57 -59.49 7.71
C ILE A 38 94.06 -58.22 8.40
N LEU A 39 94.88 -57.58 9.23
CA LEU A 39 94.52 -56.31 9.88
C LEU A 39 94.32 -55.19 8.85
N ASN A 40 95.16 -55.13 7.81
CA ASN A 40 95.01 -54.19 6.70
C ASN A 40 93.68 -54.41 5.95
N GLU A 41 93.36 -55.64 5.58
CA GLU A 41 92.09 -55.97 4.90
C GLU A 41 90.86 -55.59 5.75
N ARG A 42 90.91 -55.84 7.06
CA ARG A 42 89.82 -55.47 7.98
C ARG A 42 89.69 -53.96 8.14
N MET A 43 90.79 -53.22 8.24
CA MET A 43 90.79 -51.76 8.28
C MET A 43 90.26 -51.17 6.98
N GLU A 44 90.64 -51.73 5.83
CA GLU A 44 90.16 -51.29 4.51
C GLU A 44 88.67 -51.55 4.32
N LEU A 45 88.16 -52.71 4.78
CA LEU A 45 86.73 -53.01 4.77
C LEU A 45 85.94 -52.03 5.64
N LEU A 46 86.42 -51.77 6.86
CA LEU A 46 85.76 -50.87 7.80
C LEU A 46 85.77 -49.42 7.29
N GLN A 47 86.86 -48.99 6.64
CA GLN A 47 86.95 -47.70 5.93
C GLN A 47 85.98 -47.62 4.73
N ARG A 48 85.83 -48.67 3.93
CA ARG A 48 84.84 -48.69 2.84
C ARG A 48 83.40 -48.61 3.35
N GLN A 49 83.09 -49.35 4.42
CA GLN A 49 81.77 -49.31 5.06
C GLN A 49 81.48 -47.94 5.67
N TRP A 50 82.50 -47.30 6.26
CA TRP A 50 82.44 -45.93 6.74
C TRP A 50 82.07 -44.93 5.65
N GLU A 51 82.81 -44.97 4.54
CA GLU A 51 82.63 -44.08 3.40
C GLU A 51 81.25 -44.26 2.75
N GLU A 52 80.79 -45.50 2.59
CA GLU A 52 79.44 -45.80 2.09
C GLU A 52 78.36 -45.24 3.03
N LEU A 53 78.51 -45.42 4.35
CA LEU A 53 77.55 -44.91 5.32
C LEU A 53 77.52 -43.37 5.34
N CYS A 54 78.68 -42.71 5.21
CA CYS A 54 78.78 -41.26 5.02
C CYS A 54 78.10 -40.81 3.72
N HIS A 55 78.28 -41.54 2.62
CA HIS A 55 77.64 -41.25 1.34
C HIS A 55 76.12 -41.37 1.43
N GLN A 56 75.60 -42.48 1.98
CA GLN A 56 74.17 -42.72 2.17
C GLN A 56 73.53 -41.69 3.09
N LEU A 57 74.21 -41.32 4.17
CA LEU A 57 73.79 -40.27 5.10
C LEU A 57 73.75 -38.90 4.41
N SER A 58 74.78 -38.56 3.62
CA SER A 58 74.82 -37.31 2.85
C SER A 58 73.68 -37.24 1.82
N LEU A 59 73.41 -38.34 1.11
CA LEU A 59 72.29 -38.46 0.18
C LEU A 59 70.95 -38.31 0.90
N ARG A 60 70.78 -38.96 2.06
CA ARG A 60 69.57 -38.85 2.88
C ARG A 60 69.39 -37.42 3.40
N ARG A 61 70.46 -36.75 3.81
CA ARG A 61 70.45 -35.35 4.23
C ARG A 61 70.01 -34.43 3.10
N GLN A 62 70.58 -34.62 1.91
CA GLN A 62 70.19 -33.85 0.72
C GLN A 62 68.70 -34.03 0.41
N GLN A 63 68.20 -35.27 0.38
CA GLN A 63 66.78 -35.55 0.16
C GLN A 63 65.88 -34.89 1.21
N VAL A 64 66.25 -34.96 2.49
CA VAL A 64 65.47 -34.30 3.57
C VAL A 64 65.50 -32.79 3.40
N SER A 65 66.65 -32.20 3.04
CA SER A 65 66.79 -30.77 2.79
C SER A 65 65.94 -30.29 1.61
N GLU A 66 65.97 -31.02 0.48
CA GLU A 66 65.14 -30.73 -0.69
C GLU A 66 63.65 -30.77 -0.35
N ARG A 67 63.21 -31.77 0.43
CA ARG A 67 61.80 -31.89 0.84
C ARG A 67 61.37 -30.82 1.83
N LEU A 68 62.26 -30.41 2.75
CA LEU A 68 61.99 -29.27 3.63
C LEU A 68 61.88 -27.97 2.85
N ASN A 69 62.69 -27.79 1.80
CA ASN A 69 62.60 -26.65 0.90
C ASN A 69 61.29 -26.69 0.08
N GLU A 70 60.93 -27.82 -0.52
CA GLU A 70 59.64 -27.99 -1.22
C GLU A 70 58.46 -27.72 -0.28
N TRP A 71 58.52 -28.17 0.98
CA TRP A 71 57.51 -27.87 2.00
C TRP A 71 57.42 -26.37 2.34
N ALA A 72 58.56 -25.68 2.45
CA ALA A 72 58.57 -24.24 2.69
C ALA A 72 57.90 -23.47 1.53
N VAL A 73 58.24 -23.82 0.29
CA VAL A 73 57.63 -23.21 -0.91
C VAL A 73 56.13 -23.54 -0.99
N PHE A 74 55.73 -24.78 -0.69
CA PHE A 74 54.32 -25.16 -0.62
C PHE A 74 53.56 -24.35 0.43
N SER A 75 54.12 -24.20 1.63
CA SER A 75 53.50 -23.47 2.72
C SER A 75 53.31 -21.99 2.37
N GLU A 76 54.30 -21.37 1.72
CA GLU A 76 54.21 -19.97 1.28
C GLU A 76 53.17 -19.80 0.18
N LYS A 77 53.23 -20.60 -0.89
CA LYS A 77 52.22 -20.56 -1.97
C LYS A 77 50.80 -20.82 -1.46
N ASN A 78 50.63 -21.72 -0.48
CA ASN A 78 49.33 -21.97 0.15
C ASN A 78 48.82 -20.74 0.92
N LYS A 79 49.71 -20.02 1.61
CA LYS A 79 49.39 -18.79 2.32
C LYS A 79 49.01 -17.66 1.35
N GLU A 80 49.82 -17.44 0.31
CA GLU A 80 49.55 -16.46 -0.75
C GLU A 80 48.18 -16.71 -1.41
N LEU A 81 47.86 -17.96 -1.74
CA LEU A 81 46.57 -18.30 -2.33
C LEU A 81 45.41 -18.11 -1.33
N CYS A 82 45.61 -18.41 -0.05
CA CYS A 82 44.61 -18.13 0.99
C CYS A 82 44.33 -16.62 1.14
N GLU A 83 45.37 -15.79 1.07
CA GLU A 83 45.26 -14.33 1.14
C GLU A 83 44.57 -13.77 -0.09
N TRP A 84 44.97 -14.23 -1.28
CA TRP A 84 44.33 -13.87 -2.55
C TRP A 84 42.85 -14.24 -2.56
N LEU A 85 42.49 -15.46 -2.12
CA LEU A 85 41.09 -15.89 -1.99
C LEU A 85 40.30 -14.92 -1.11
N THR A 86 40.84 -14.54 0.05
CA THR A 86 40.17 -13.60 0.97
C THR A 86 39.96 -12.24 0.32
N GLN A 87 40.97 -11.73 -0.39
CA GLN A 87 40.85 -10.44 -1.10
C GLN A 87 39.81 -10.52 -2.22
N MET A 88 39.80 -11.61 -2.98
CA MET A 88 38.88 -11.79 -4.09
C MET A 88 37.43 -12.00 -3.64
N GLU A 89 37.21 -12.81 -2.59
CA GLU A 89 35.91 -12.97 -1.92
C GLU A 89 35.37 -11.61 -1.43
N SER A 90 36.25 -10.74 -0.90
CA SER A 90 35.89 -9.38 -0.50
C SER A 90 35.54 -8.49 -1.70
N LYS A 91 36.39 -8.46 -2.76
CA LYS A 91 36.13 -7.71 -4.00
C LYS A 91 34.80 -8.10 -4.63
N VAL A 92 34.49 -9.40 -4.70
CA VAL A 92 33.21 -9.91 -5.21
C VAL A 92 32.05 -9.49 -4.30
N SER A 93 32.24 -9.35 -3.00
CA SER A 93 31.14 -9.02 -2.08
C SER A 93 30.83 -7.52 -1.98
N GLN A 94 31.79 -6.65 -2.29
CA GLN A 94 31.67 -5.21 -2.13
C GLN A 94 30.69 -4.55 -3.11
N ASN A 95 29.81 -3.71 -2.59
CA ASN A 95 28.98 -2.80 -3.37
C ASN A 95 29.68 -1.43 -3.34
N GLY A 96 30.46 -1.12 -4.38
CA GLY A 96 30.98 0.24 -4.57
C GLY A 96 29.94 1.12 -5.28
N ASP A 97 30.21 2.42 -5.37
CA ASP A 97 29.46 3.40 -6.16
C ASP A 97 29.67 3.17 -7.67
N ILE A 98 29.19 2.05 -8.16
CA ILE A 98 29.32 1.60 -9.55
C ILE A 98 27.93 1.18 -10.02
N LEU A 99 27.59 1.52 -11.26
CA LEU A 99 26.33 1.13 -11.87
C LEU A 99 26.19 -0.41 -11.92
N ILE A 100 24.95 -0.91 -11.84
CA ILE A 100 24.69 -2.36 -11.81
C ILE A 100 25.22 -3.03 -13.07
N GLU A 101 25.08 -2.39 -14.23
CA GLU A 101 25.62 -2.81 -15.52
C GLU A 101 27.15 -2.96 -15.49
N ASP A 102 27.84 -1.93 -15.02
CA ASP A 102 29.30 -1.89 -14.94
C ASP A 102 29.83 -2.93 -13.95
N MET A 103 29.16 -3.12 -12.82
CA MET A 103 29.49 -4.16 -11.84
C MET A 103 29.32 -5.57 -12.44
N ILE A 104 28.27 -5.79 -13.24
CA ILE A 104 28.06 -7.05 -13.94
C ILE A 104 29.19 -7.32 -14.95
N GLU A 105 29.62 -6.30 -15.69
CA GLU A 105 30.72 -6.41 -16.64
C GLU A 105 32.04 -6.72 -15.93
N LYS A 106 32.35 -5.97 -14.87
CA LYS A 106 33.54 -6.17 -14.04
C LYS A 106 33.63 -7.58 -13.45
N LEU A 107 32.52 -8.11 -12.94
CA LEU A 107 32.44 -9.49 -12.42
C LEU A 107 32.69 -10.55 -13.50
N ARG A 108 32.19 -10.32 -14.72
CA ARG A 108 32.26 -11.31 -15.82
C ARG A 108 33.56 -11.27 -16.59
N LYS A 109 34.23 -10.13 -16.63
CA LYS A 109 35.41 -9.90 -17.46
C LYS A 109 36.63 -9.81 -16.57
N ASP A 110 36.81 -8.68 -15.90
CA ASP A 110 38.01 -8.37 -15.12
C ASP A 110 38.26 -9.42 -14.03
N TYR A 111 37.23 -9.71 -13.22
CA TYR A 111 37.36 -10.68 -12.12
C TYR A 111 37.44 -12.13 -12.59
N GLN A 112 36.80 -12.46 -13.71
CA GLN A 112 36.90 -13.78 -14.33
C GLN A 112 38.32 -14.02 -14.88
N GLU A 113 38.97 -12.98 -15.42
CA GLU A 113 40.36 -13.01 -15.90
C GLU A 113 41.35 -13.14 -14.74
N GLU A 114 41.17 -12.37 -13.64
CA GLU A 114 41.97 -12.54 -12.42
C GLU A 114 41.88 -13.98 -11.86
N ILE A 115 40.67 -14.57 -11.84
CA ILE A 115 40.47 -15.98 -11.43
C ILE A 115 41.17 -16.94 -12.38
N ALA A 116 41.10 -16.71 -13.69
CA ALA A 116 41.75 -17.56 -14.69
C ALA A 116 43.28 -17.59 -14.51
N ILE A 117 43.89 -16.46 -14.15
CA ILE A 117 45.32 -16.38 -13.84
C ILE A 117 45.64 -17.15 -12.54
N ALA A 118 44.86 -16.92 -11.48
CA ALA A 118 45.06 -17.59 -10.19
C ALA A 118 44.79 -19.11 -10.23
N GLN A 119 44.01 -19.59 -11.20
CA GLN A 119 43.75 -21.02 -11.42
C GLN A 119 45.04 -21.80 -11.69
N GLU A 120 45.99 -21.22 -12.42
CA GLU A 120 47.29 -21.87 -12.68
C GLU A 120 48.09 -22.03 -11.38
N ASN A 121 48.11 -21.00 -10.54
CA ASN A 121 48.77 -21.06 -9.22
C ASN A 121 48.15 -22.14 -8.33
N LYS A 122 46.82 -22.29 -8.36
CA LYS A 122 46.10 -23.36 -7.67
C LYS A 122 46.52 -24.75 -8.17
N ILE A 123 46.58 -24.96 -9.49
CA ILE A 123 46.99 -26.24 -10.09
C ILE A 123 48.42 -26.59 -9.68
N GLN A 124 49.34 -25.63 -9.71
CA GLN A 124 50.73 -25.84 -9.28
C GLN A 124 50.83 -26.19 -7.79
N LEU A 125 50.06 -25.52 -6.93
CA LEU A 125 50.00 -25.81 -5.50
C LEU A 125 49.48 -27.24 -5.26
N GLN A 126 48.43 -27.64 -5.99
CA GLN A 126 47.86 -28.98 -5.93
C GLN A 126 48.89 -30.05 -6.30
N GLN A 127 49.55 -29.91 -7.45
CA GLN A 127 50.58 -30.84 -7.90
C GLN A 127 51.76 -30.94 -6.91
N MET A 128 52.18 -29.81 -6.32
CA MET A 128 53.25 -29.80 -5.33
C MET A 128 52.83 -30.46 -4.02
N GLY A 129 51.62 -30.19 -3.53
CA GLY A 129 51.08 -30.82 -2.34
C GLY A 129 50.91 -32.34 -2.53
N GLU A 130 50.41 -32.81 -3.66
CA GLU A 130 50.30 -34.25 -3.96
C GLU A 130 51.66 -34.95 -4.01
N ARG A 131 52.70 -34.30 -4.56
CA ARG A 131 54.08 -34.85 -4.55
C ARG A 131 54.63 -34.91 -3.13
N LEU A 132 54.43 -33.86 -2.34
CA LEU A 132 54.88 -33.81 -0.94
C LEU A 132 54.16 -34.82 -0.06
N ALA A 133 52.85 -35.00 -0.22
CA ALA A 133 52.04 -35.95 0.53
C ALA A 133 52.51 -37.39 0.27
N ARG A 134 52.71 -37.77 -1.00
CA ARG A 134 53.27 -39.08 -1.40
C ARG A 134 54.64 -39.39 -0.80
N ALA A 135 55.44 -38.35 -0.55
CA ALA A 135 56.78 -38.46 -0.01
C ALA A 135 56.85 -38.34 1.53
N SER A 136 55.73 -38.07 2.20
CA SER A 136 55.66 -37.79 3.63
C SER A 136 55.14 -38.98 4.43
N HIS A 137 55.37 -38.97 5.74
CA HIS A 137 54.70 -39.89 6.66
C HIS A 137 53.20 -39.53 6.75
N GLU A 138 52.37 -40.53 7.04
CA GLU A 138 50.90 -40.44 7.00
C GLU A 138 50.32 -39.19 7.68
N SER A 139 50.74 -38.89 8.91
CA SER A 139 50.30 -37.70 9.64
C SER A 139 50.59 -36.36 8.93
N LYS A 140 51.71 -36.23 8.22
CA LYS A 140 52.02 -35.03 7.43
C LYS A 140 51.35 -35.04 6.06
N ALA A 141 51.17 -36.20 5.44
CA ALA A 141 50.38 -36.33 4.22
C ALA A 141 48.94 -35.86 4.46
N SER A 142 48.30 -36.30 5.56
CA SER A 142 46.96 -35.85 5.93
C SER A 142 46.86 -34.34 6.19
N GLU A 143 47.89 -33.72 6.78
CA GLU A 143 47.92 -32.25 6.96
C GLU A 143 48.00 -31.51 5.62
N ILE A 144 48.80 -32.01 4.67
CA ILE A 144 48.91 -31.45 3.32
C ILE A 144 47.56 -31.57 2.60
N GLU A 145 46.96 -32.76 2.61
CA GLU A 145 45.67 -33.04 1.99
C GLU A 145 44.56 -32.18 2.58
N TYR A 146 44.55 -31.98 3.91
CA TYR A 146 43.62 -31.06 4.57
C TYR A 146 43.78 -29.61 4.08
N LYS A 147 45.02 -29.11 3.96
CA LYS A 147 45.28 -27.75 3.44
C LYS A 147 44.81 -27.61 2.00
N LEU A 148 45.08 -28.60 1.15
CA LEU A 148 44.60 -28.63 -0.24
C LEU A 148 43.08 -28.69 -0.33
N GLY A 149 42.43 -29.52 0.49
CA GLY A 149 40.98 -29.62 0.59
C GLY A 149 40.34 -28.27 0.94
N LYS A 150 40.85 -27.60 1.97
CA LYS A 150 40.37 -26.27 2.38
C LYS A 150 40.50 -25.22 1.27
N ILE A 151 41.60 -25.22 0.52
CA ILE A 151 41.76 -24.34 -0.65
C ILE A 151 40.72 -24.66 -1.73
N ASN A 152 40.49 -25.95 -2.02
CA ASN A 152 39.52 -26.38 -3.02
C ASN A 152 38.09 -25.97 -2.64
N ASP A 153 37.70 -26.16 -1.39
CA ASP A 153 36.38 -25.77 -0.88
C ASP A 153 36.16 -24.27 -0.98
N ARG A 154 37.14 -23.45 -0.55
CA ARG A 154 37.06 -21.98 -0.68
C ARG A 154 37.03 -21.52 -2.13
N TRP A 155 37.80 -22.17 -3.00
CA TRP A 155 37.79 -21.85 -4.42
C TRP A 155 36.42 -22.13 -5.05
N GLN A 156 35.81 -23.27 -4.73
CA GLN A 156 34.46 -23.59 -5.20
C GLN A 156 33.44 -22.58 -4.67
N HIS A 157 33.55 -22.22 -3.38
CA HIS A 157 32.71 -21.20 -2.77
C HIS A 157 32.81 -19.84 -3.48
N LEU A 158 34.02 -19.40 -3.86
CA LEU A 158 34.23 -18.16 -4.61
C LEU A 158 33.53 -18.19 -5.98
N LEU A 159 33.62 -19.31 -6.71
CA LEU A 159 32.94 -19.47 -8.01
C LEU A 159 31.42 -19.40 -7.85
N ASP A 160 30.89 -20.09 -6.84
CA ASP A 160 29.46 -20.10 -6.54
C ASP A 160 28.97 -18.69 -6.12
N LEU A 161 29.74 -18.00 -5.28
CA LEU A 161 29.47 -16.63 -4.84
C LEU A 161 29.41 -15.67 -6.03
N MET A 162 30.38 -15.75 -6.94
CA MET A 162 30.44 -14.91 -8.15
C MET A 162 29.25 -15.19 -9.07
N ALA A 163 28.94 -16.47 -9.33
CA ALA A 163 27.81 -16.85 -10.18
C ALA A 163 26.46 -16.39 -9.57
N ALA A 164 26.28 -16.57 -8.27
CA ALA A 164 25.10 -16.12 -7.54
C ALA A 164 24.96 -14.59 -7.59
N ARG A 165 26.06 -13.86 -7.41
CA ARG A 165 26.07 -12.39 -7.48
C ARG A 165 25.71 -11.88 -8.88
N VAL A 166 26.33 -12.42 -9.94
CA VAL A 166 26.02 -12.01 -11.32
C VAL A 166 24.56 -12.30 -11.65
N LYS A 167 24.03 -13.47 -11.25
CA LYS A 167 22.61 -13.79 -11.43
C LYS A 167 21.72 -12.76 -10.72
N LYS A 168 22.03 -12.43 -9.47
CA LYS A 168 21.23 -11.51 -8.68
C LYS A 168 21.24 -10.09 -9.22
N LEU A 169 22.39 -9.61 -9.68
CA LEU A 169 22.51 -8.29 -10.29
C LEU A 169 21.72 -8.21 -11.60
N LYS A 170 21.76 -9.24 -12.46
CA LYS A 170 20.94 -9.29 -13.68
C LYS A 170 19.44 -9.25 -13.38
N GLU A 171 18.97 -10.05 -12.43
CA GLU A 171 17.56 -10.06 -12.01
C GLU A 171 17.12 -8.68 -11.52
N THR A 172 18.00 -8.01 -10.77
CA THR A 172 17.77 -6.65 -10.28
C THR A 172 17.70 -5.65 -11.43
N LEU A 173 18.65 -5.71 -12.36
CA LEU A 173 18.71 -4.81 -13.50
C LEU A 173 17.42 -4.87 -14.33
N VAL A 174 16.95 -6.08 -14.65
CA VAL A 174 15.68 -6.28 -15.37
C VAL A 174 14.50 -5.68 -14.59
N ALA A 175 14.47 -5.87 -13.26
CA ALA A 175 13.41 -5.31 -12.43
C ALA A 175 13.42 -3.77 -12.41
N VAL A 176 14.60 -3.14 -12.34
CA VAL A 176 14.75 -1.67 -12.40
C VAL A 176 14.30 -1.13 -13.76
N GLN A 177 14.75 -1.74 -14.86
CA GLN A 177 14.35 -1.34 -16.22
C GLN A 177 12.85 -1.49 -16.44
N GLN A 178 12.24 -2.55 -15.91
CA GLN A 178 10.80 -2.74 -15.99
C GLN A 178 10.02 -1.69 -15.17
N LEU A 179 10.52 -1.34 -13.98
CA LEU A 179 9.93 -0.28 -13.16
C LEU A 179 9.98 1.07 -13.88
N ASP A 180 11.12 1.42 -14.46
CA ASP A 180 11.30 2.68 -15.21
C ASP A 180 10.35 2.76 -16.42
N LYS A 181 10.22 1.65 -17.17
CA LYS A 181 9.27 1.56 -18.27
C LYS A 181 7.82 1.76 -17.81
N ASN A 182 7.42 1.08 -16.72
CA ASN A 182 6.06 1.18 -16.17
C ASN A 182 5.77 2.61 -15.67
N MET A 183 6.75 3.24 -15.02
CA MET A 183 6.65 4.63 -14.54
C MET A 183 6.53 5.63 -15.69
N SER A 184 7.27 5.40 -16.76
CA SER A 184 7.20 6.25 -17.95
C SER A 184 5.83 6.15 -18.64
N SER A 185 5.25 4.94 -18.76
CA SER A 185 3.88 4.79 -19.25
C SER A 185 2.84 5.47 -18.35
N LEU A 186 2.98 5.35 -17.02
CA LEU A 186 2.09 6.01 -16.08
C LEU A 186 2.18 7.54 -16.20
N ARG A 187 3.38 8.10 -16.34
CA ARG A 187 3.57 9.56 -16.53
C ARG A 187 2.88 10.08 -17.78
N THR A 188 3.00 9.37 -18.90
CA THR A 188 2.33 9.74 -20.15
C THR A 188 0.81 9.67 -20.00
N TRP A 189 0.30 8.63 -19.34
CA TRP A 189 -1.13 8.49 -19.07
C TRP A 189 -1.65 9.60 -18.13
N LEU A 190 -0.95 9.87 -17.03
CA LEU A 190 -1.29 10.96 -16.10
C LEU A 190 -1.36 12.30 -16.83
N ALA A 191 -0.36 12.63 -17.66
CA ALA A 191 -0.35 13.87 -18.42
C ALA A 191 -1.55 14.00 -19.37
N HIS A 192 -1.94 12.90 -20.03
CA HIS A 192 -3.11 12.90 -20.91
C HIS A 192 -4.40 13.14 -20.11
N ILE A 193 -4.63 12.40 -19.02
CA ILE A 193 -5.85 12.51 -18.21
C ILE A 193 -5.94 13.86 -17.50
N GLU A 194 -4.83 14.37 -16.96
CA GLU A 194 -4.76 15.71 -16.40
C GLU A 194 -5.15 16.78 -17.44
N SER A 195 -4.71 16.62 -18.69
CA SER A 195 -5.07 17.54 -19.78
C SER A 195 -6.55 17.46 -20.19
N GLU A 196 -7.17 16.27 -20.12
CA GLU A 196 -8.60 16.11 -20.37
C GLU A 196 -9.43 16.76 -19.26
N LEU A 197 -9.04 16.61 -17.99
CA LEU A 197 -9.70 17.24 -16.84
C LEU A 197 -9.43 18.75 -16.71
N ALA A 198 -8.45 19.28 -17.44
CA ALA A 198 -8.20 20.70 -17.54
C ALA A 198 -9.30 21.43 -18.35
N LYS A 199 -10.01 20.71 -19.22
CA LYS A 199 -11.06 21.27 -20.07
C LYS A 199 -12.32 21.56 -19.24
N PRO A 200 -12.95 22.75 -19.41
CA PRO A 200 -14.25 23.04 -18.81
C PRO A 200 -15.33 22.04 -19.28
N ILE A 201 -16.30 21.75 -18.42
CA ILE A 201 -17.48 20.96 -18.80
C ILE A 201 -18.43 21.89 -19.56
N VAL A 202 -18.76 21.51 -20.79
CA VAL A 202 -19.70 22.25 -21.65
C VAL A 202 -21.02 21.49 -21.72
N TYR A 203 -22.13 22.22 -21.60
CA TYR A 203 -23.50 21.68 -21.70
C TYR A 203 -24.12 22.10 -23.05
N ASP A 204 -24.91 21.20 -23.66
CA ASP A 204 -25.65 21.52 -24.89
C ASP A 204 -26.97 22.26 -24.60
N SER A 205 -27.56 22.03 -23.41
CA SER A 205 -28.74 22.72 -22.89
C SER A 205 -28.72 22.76 -21.36
N CYS A 206 -29.20 23.84 -20.74
CA CYS A 206 -29.25 23.98 -19.28
C CYS A 206 -30.49 23.32 -18.64
N ASN A 207 -30.77 22.06 -18.96
CA ASN A 207 -31.82 21.28 -18.31
C ASN A 207 -31.22 20.19 -17.42
N SER A 208 -32.00 19.73 -16.44
CA SER A 208 -31.58 18.66 -15.53
C SER A 208 -31.11 17.40 -16.28
N GLU A 209 -31.77 17.03 -17.37
CA GLU A 209 -31.41 15.85 -18.17
C GLU A 209 -29.99 15.91 -18.79
N GLU A 210 -29.58 17.05 -19.36
CA GLU A 210 -28.25 17.25 -19.94
C GLU A 210 -27.18 17.26 -18.85
N ILE A 211 -27.41 17.99 -17.77
CA ILE A 211 -26.47 18.08 -16.64
C ILE A 211 -26.29 16.68 -16.00
N GLN A 212 -27.38 15.92 -15.87
CA GLN A 212 -27.34 14.53 -15.39
C GLN A 212 -26.59 13.61 -16.37
N ARG A 213 -26.70 13.82 -17.69
CA ARG A 213 -25.90 13.10 -18.69
C ARG A 213 -24.41 13.38 -18.51
N LYS A 214 -24.01 14.65 -18.36
CA LYS A 214 -22.62 15.04 -18.07
C LYS A 214 -22.12 14.47 -16.75
N LEU A 215 -22.98 14.39 -15.73
CA LEU A 215 -22.63 13.73 -14.46
C LEU A 215 -22.35 12.24 -14.67
N ASN A 216 -23.15 11.56 -15.46
CA ASN A 216 -22.93 10.15 -15.79
C ASN A 216 -21.64 9.93 -16.59
N GLU A 217 -21.33 10.81 -17.55
CA GLU A 217 -20.06 10.80 -18.30
C GLU A 217 -18.86 10.96 -17.36
N GLN A 218 -18.90 11.92 -16.44
CA GLN A 218 -17.82 12.14 -15.46
C GLN A 218 -17.69 10.99 -14.46
N GLN A 219 -18.79 10.35 -14.06
CA GLN A 219 -18.74 9.15 -13.22
C GLN A 219 -18.15 7.95 -13.96
N ALA A 220 -18.44 7.80 -15.25
CA ALA A 220 -17.80 6.78 -16.09
C ALA A 220 -16.30 7.05 -16.22
N PHE A 221 -15.91 8.30 -16.42
CA PHE A 221 -14.51 8.71 -16.43
C PHE A 221 -13.80 8.41 -15.10
N GLN A 222 -14.43 8.66 -13.95
CA GLN A 222 -13.89 8.28 -12.64
C GLN A 222 -13.62 6.77 -12.54
N ARG A 223 -14.53 5.92 -13.05
CA ARG A 223 -14.32 4.46 -13.07
C ARG A 223 -13.10 4.11 -13.93
N GLN A 224 -12.96 4.71 -15.11
CA GLN A 224 -11.81 4.51 -15.99
C GLN A 224 -10.50 4.96 -15.32
N VAL A 225 -10.49 6.08 -14.60
CA VAL A 225 -9.34 6.51 -13.80
C VAL A 225 -9.04 5.44 -12.75
N HIS A 226 -10.03 4.97 -12.00
CA HIS A 226 -9.84 3.98 -10.95
C HIS A 226 -9.27 2.64 -11.44
N GLU A 227 -9.54 2.22 -12.68
CA GLU A 227 -8.96 0.99 -13.28
C GLU A 227 -7.42 1.01 -13.30
N THR A 228 -6.81 2.20 -13.41
CA THR A 228 -5.34 2.36 -13.41
C THR A 228 -4.71 2.36 -12.03
N LEU A 229 -5.50 2.35 -10.94
CA LEU A 229 -5.02 2.23 -9.56
C LEU A 229 -4.20 0.94 -9.38
N THR A 230 -4.67 -0.16 -9.97
CA THR A 230 -3.97 -1.47 -9.90
C THR A 230 -2.56 -1.40 -10.50
N GLN A 231 -2.37 -0.60 -11.56
CA GLN A 231 -1.06 -0.41 -12.18
C GLN A 231 -0.13 0.39 -11.28
N LEU A 232 -0.64 1.46 -10.64
CA LEU A 232 0.10 2.26 -9.67
C LEU A 232 0.51 1.43 -8.44
N GLU A 233 -0.38 0.59 -7.92
CA GLU A 233 -0.09 -0.29 -6.81
C GLU A 233 0.99 -1.33 -7.15
N LEU A 234 0.94 -1.89 -8.37
CA LEU A 234 1.96 -2.81 -8.87
C LEU A 234 3.33 -2.14 -8.96
N ILE A 235 3.38 -0.93 -9.51
CA ILE A 235 4.58 -0.09 -9.57
C ILE A 235 5.14 0.15 -8.16
N ASN A 236 4.28 0.57 -7.22
CA ASN A 236 4.67 0.82 -5.83
C ASN A 236 5.18 -0.46 -5.14
N LYS A 237 4.58 -1.62 -5.43
CA LYS A 237 5.02 -2.93 -4.92
C LYS A 237 6.40 -3.31 -5.49
N GLN A 238 6.63 -3.08 -6.78
CA GLN A 238 7.92 -3.31 -7.43
C GLN A 238 9.02 -2.42 -6.83
N TYR A 239 8.74 -1.13 -6.66
CA TYR A 239 9.64 -0.19 -6.00
C TYR A 239 9.96 -0.60 -4.55
N ARG A 240 8.95 -0.94 -3.74
CA ARG A 240 9.15 -1.40 -2.35
C ARG A 240 10.03 -2.64 -2.28
N ARG A 241 9.90 -3.56 -3.23
CA ARG A 241 10.77 -4.76 -3.32
C ARG A 241 12.22 -4.37 -3.58
N LEU A 242 12.47 -3.48 -4.55
CA LEU A 242 13.83 -3.00 -4.87
C LEU A 242 14.45 -2.23 -3.70
N ALA A 243 13.67 -1.39 -3.00
CA ALA A 243 14.11 -0.63 -1.84
C ALA A 243 14.51 -1.53 -0.67
N ARG A 244 13.71 -2.56 -0.34
CA ARG A 244 14.03 -3.52 0.74
C ARG A 244 15.29 -4.32 0.49
N GLU A 245 15.59 -4.57 -0.78
CA GLU A 245 16.78 -5.32 -1.17
C GLU A 245 18.05 -4.43 -1.14
N ASN A 246 17.95 -3.16 -0.68
CA ASN A 246 18.99 -2.12 -0.70
C ASN A 246 19.61 -1.96 -2.10
N ARG A 247 18.77 -2.07 -3.15
CA ARG A 247 19.18 -2.00 -4.56
C ARG A 247 18.67 -0.76 -5.27
N THR A 248 18.29 0.25 -4.51
CA THR A 248 17.89 1.55 -5.05
C THR A 248 19.09 2.46 -5.19
N ASP A 249 19.02 3.29 -6.22
CA ASP A 249 20.06 4.24 -6.64
C ASP A 249 20.55 5.10 -5.47
N SER A 250 21.87 5.22 -5.31
CA SER A 250 22.50 6.10 -4.32
C SER A 250 22.09 7.57 -4.52
N ALA A 251 21.66 7.92 -5.73
CA ALA A 251 21.13 9.24 -6.10
C ALA A 251 19.65 9.49 -5.71
N CYS A 252 18.96 8.54 -5.05
CA CYS A 252 17.53 8.66 -4.68
C CYS A 252 16.52 8.92 -5.83
N CYS A 253 16.96 8.89 -7.10
CA CYS A 253 16.14 9.23 -8.26
C CYS A 253 14.88 8.35 -8.37
N LEU A 254 15.00 7.03 -8.17
CA LEU A 254 13.85 6.11 -8.18
C LEU A 254 12.80 6.43 -7.10
N LYS A 255 13.25 6.86 -5.91
CA LYS A 255 12.37 7.24 -4.80
C LYS A 255 11.57 8.49 -5.14
N GLN A 256 12.26 9.51 -5.63
CA GLN A 256 11.64 10.76 -6.06
C GLN A 256 10.63 10.50 -7.18
N MET A 257 11.04 9.72 -8.19
CA MET A 257 10.21 9.38 -9.33
C MET A 257 8.87 8.73 -8.93
N VAL A 258 8.90 7.76 -8.01
CA VAL A 258 7.69 7.09 -7.51
C VAL A 258 6.86 8.01 -6.64
N HIS A 259 7.50 8.85 -5.82
CA HIS A 259 6.81 9.83 -5.00
C HIS A 259 6.04 10.87 -5.85
N GLU A 260 6.68 11.44 -6.87
CA GLU A 260 6.06 12.36 -7.82
C GLU A 260 4.87 11.73 -8.55
N GLY A 261 5.00 10.45 -8.97
CA GLY A 261 3.91 9.71 -9.59
C GLY A 261 2.70 9.53 -8.67
N ASN A 262 2.94 9.21 -7.39
CA ASN A 262 1.87 9.07 -6.39
C ASN A 262 1.23 10.43 -6.06
N GLN A 263 2.03 11.49 -5.91
CA GLN A 263 1.50 12.83 -5.64
C GLN A 263 0.57 13.30 -6.76
N ARG A 264 0.98 13.17 -8.03
CA ARG A 264 0.15 13.51 -9.18
C ARG A 264 -1.13 12.70 -9.25
N TRP A 265 -1.06 11.41 -8.88
CA TRP A 265 -2.24 10.56 -8.78
C TRP A 265 -3.23 11.06 -7.72
N ASP A 266 -2.74 11.43 -6.54
CA ASP A 266 -3.58 11.93 -5.45
C ASP A 266 -4.25 13.26 -5.83
N ASP A 267 -3.51 14.16 -6.48
CA ASP A 267 -4.03 15.43 -6.98
C ASP A 267 -5.08 15.23 -8.07
N LEU A 268 -4.85 14.27 -8.98
CA LEU A 268 -5.82 13.84 -9.98
C LEU A 268 -7.12 13.34 -9.33
N GLN A 269 -7.02 12.46 -8.32
CA GLN A 269 -8.19 11.92 -7.59
C GLN A 269 -8.98 13.03 -6.87
N LYS A 270 -8.27 13.96 -6.21
CA LYS A 270 -8.90 15.13 -5.56
C LYS A 270 -9.65 15.98 -6.59
N ARG A 271 -9.05 16.25 -7.76
CA ARG A 271 -9.67 17.02 -8.84
C ARG A 271 -10.94 16.34 -9.38
N VAL A 272 -10.88 15.05 -9.69
CA VAL A 272 -12.07 14.27 -10.15
C VAL A 272 -13.19 14.31 -9.11
N THR A 273 -12.85 14.11 -7.84
CA THR A 273 -13.82 14.13 -6.74
C THR A 273 -14.47 15.50 -6.57
N SER A 274 -13.68 16.58 -6.68
CA SER A 274 -14.17 17.96 -6.63
C SER A 274 -15.16 18.26 -7.76
N ILE A 275 -14.81 17.88 -8.99
CA ILE A 275 -15.68 18.05 -10.17
C ILE A 275 -17.00 17.31 -9.98
N LEU A 276 -16.97 16.05 -9.56
CA LEU A 276 -18.16 15.25 -9.32
C LEU A 276 -19.04 15.80 -8.21
N ARG A 277 -18.44 16.24 -7.09
CA ARG A 277 -19.18 16.86 -5.97
C ARG A 277 -19.89 18.13 -6.43
N ARG A 278 -19.19 18.99 -7.17
CA ARG A 278 -19.76 20.23 -7.70
C ARG A 278 -20.92 19.95 -8.66
N LEU A 279 -20.73 19.01 -9.58
CA LEU A 279 -21.73 18.65 -10.57
C LEU A 279 -22.98 18.03 -9.94
N LYS A 280 -22.81 17.15 -8.93
CA LYS A 280 -23.90 16.59 -8.11
C LYS A 280 -24.68 17.66 -7.35
N HIS A 281 -23.99 18.66 -6.82
CA HIS A 281 -24.65 19.75 -6.12
C HIS A 281 -25.47 20.60 -7.11
N PHE A 282 -24.88 20.94 -8.25
CA PHE A 282 -25.52 21.77 -9.27
C PHE A 282 -26.78 21.11 -9.86
N ILE A 283 -26.73 19.82 -10.20
CA ILE A 283 -27.92 19.09 -10.68
C ILE A 283 -29.04 19.08 -9.64
N GLY A 284 -28.71 18.85 -8.36
CA GLY A 284 -29.71 18.87 -7.28
C GLY A 284 -30.40 20.23 -7.16
N GLN A 285 -29.63 21.33 -7.21
CA GLN A 285 -30.22 22.67 -7.19
C GLN A 285 -31.11 22.95 -8.41
N ARG A 286 -30.71 22.46 -9.59
CA ARG A 286 -31.49 22.62 -10.82
C ARG A 286 -32.79 21.79 -10.78
N GLU A 287 -32.75 20.54 -10.34
CA GLU A 287 -33.93 19.68 -10.18
C GLU A 287 -34.92 20.24 -9.15
N GLU A 288 -34.41 20.77 -8.03
CA GLU A 288 -35.24 21.43 -7.01
C GLU A 288 -35.95 22.65 -7.59
N PHE A 289 -35.24 23.49 -8.34
CA PHE A 289 -35.83 24.64 -9.02
C PHE A 289 -36.88 24.23 -10.06
N GLU A 290 -36.57 23.29 -10.96
CA GLU A 290 -37.51 22.80 -11.97
C GLU A 290 -38.78 22.22 -11.32
N THR A 291 -38.64 21.39 -10.28
CA THR A 291 -39.77 20.79 -9.56
C THR A 291 -40.64 21.83 -8.89
N ALA A 292 -40.03 22.81 -8.20
CA ALA A 292 -40.76 23.86 -7.50
C ALA A 292 -41.46 24.81 -8.48
N ARG A 293 -40.78 25.18 -9.57
CA ARG A 293 -41.34 25.95 -10.69
C ARG A 293 -42.56 25.23 -11.28
N ASP A 294 -42.41 23.97 -11.64
CA ASP A 294 -43.48 23.19 -12.27
C ASP A 294 -44.70 23.03 -11.34
N SER A 295 -44.47 22.86 -10.03
CA SER A 295 -45.54 22.83 -9.02
C SER A 295 -46.33 24.14 -8.98
N ILE A 296 -45.67 25.30 -9.06
CA ILE A 296 -46.36 26.60 -9.08
C ILE A 296 -47.07 26.81 -10.42
N LEU A 297 -46.46 26.41 -11.55
CA LEU A 297 -47.10 26.50 -12.87
C LEU A 297 -48.41 25.70 -12.92
N VAL A 298 -48.42 24.47 -12.37
CA VAL A 298 -49.65 23.66 -12.28
C VAL A 298 -50.71 24.37 -11.42
N TRP A 299 -50.32 24.92 -10.27
CA TRP A 299 -51.25 25.66 -9.40
C TRP A 299 -51.81 26.92 -10.06
N LEU A 300 -50.97 27.71 -10.75
CA LEU A 300 -51.39 28.89 -11.51
C LEU A 300 -52.35 28.52 -12.64
N THR A 301 -52.08 27.42 -13.34
CA THR A 301 -52.94 26.91 -14.43
C THR A 301 -54.30 26.49 -13.89
N GLU A 302 -54.34 25.74 -12.80
CA GLU A 302 -55.59 25.36 -12.15
C GLU A 302 -56.38 26.59 -11.67
N MET A 303 -55.71 27.55 -11.03
CA MET A 303 -56.32 28.81 -10.60
C MET A 303 -56.92 29.59 -11.79
N ASP A 304 -56.20 29.72 -12.90
CA ASP A 304 -56.68 30.43 -14.09
C ASP A 304 -57.88 29.71 -14.76
N LEU A 305 -57.90 28.37 -14.74
CA LEU A 305 -59.04 27.57 -15.18
C LEU A 305 -60.25 27.77 -14.27
N GLN A 306 -60.07 27.73 -12.95
CA GLN A 306 -61.15 27.97 -12.00
C GLN A 306 -61.68 29.40 -12.11
N LEU A 307 -60.81 30.39 -12.30
CA LEU A 307 -61.19 31.78 -12.55
C LEU A 307 -62.02 31.90 -13.84
N THR A 308 -61.60 31.23 -14.91
CA THR A 308 -62.35 31.16 -16.18
C THR A 308 -63.74 30.55 -15.98
N ASN A 309 -63.85 29.49 -15.16
CA ASN A 309 -65.13 28.88 -14.80
C ASN A 309 -66.05 29.87 -14.07
N ILE A 310 -65.54 30.58 -13.05
CA ILE A 310 -66.32 31.57 -12.28
C ILE A 310 -66.76 32.74 -13.16
N GLU A 311 -65.87 33.22 -14.05
CA GLU A 311 -66.11 34.36 -14.94
C GLU A 311 -67.20 34.08 -15.98
N HIS A 312 -67.17 32.91 -16.63
CA HIS A 312 -67.96 32.66 -17.84
C HIS A 312 -69.01 31.56 -17.73
N PHE A 313 -68.82 30.58 -16.85
CA PHE A 313 -69.63 29.36 -16.83
C PHE A 313 -70.43 29.16 -15.54
N SER A 314 -70.01 29.78 -14.44
CA SER A 314 -70.69 29.69 -13.14
C SER A 314 -72.00 30.50 -13.12
N GLU A 315 -73.09 29.83 -12.76
CA GLU A 315 -74.43 30.40 -12.54
C GLU A 315 -74.60 30.99 -11.12
N CYS A 316 -73.55 31.04 -10.31
CA CYS A 316 -73.61 31.62 -8.97
C CYS A 316 -73.96 33.11 -8.99
N ASP A 317 -74.62 33.59 -7.94
CA ASP A 317 -74.88 35.02 -7.76
C ASP A 317 -73.58 35.81 -7.51
N VAL A 318 -73.67 37.14 -7.63
CA VAL A 318 -72.51 38.05 -7.49
C VAL A 318 -71.83 37.90 -6.13
N GLN A 319 -72.60 37.67 -5.05
CA GLN A 319 -72.07 37.58 -3.70
C GLN A 319 -71.27 36.29 -3.48
N ALA A 320 -71.76 35.17 -4.01
CA ALA A 320 -71.06 33.89 -4.01
C ALA A 320 -69.78 33.95 -4.85
N LYS A 321 -69.79 34.64 -6.01
CA LYS A 321 -68.58 34.87 -6.82
C LYS A 321 -67.55 35.74 -6.09
N ILE A 322 -67.98 36.80 -5.41
CA ILE A 322 -67.09 37.63 -4.58
C ILE A 322 -66.45 36.79 -3.47
N LYS A 323 -67.21 35.92 -2.80
CA LYS A 323 -66.68 35.02 -1.76
C LYS A 323 -65.63 34.05 -2.30
N GLN A 324 -65.83 33.47 -3.48
CA GLN A 324 -64.84 32.60 -4.13
C GLN A 324 -63.57 33.37 -4.53
N LEU A 325 -63.69 34.61 -5.01
CA LEU A 325 -62.52 35.45 -5.34
C LEU A 325 -61.73 35.86 -4.10
N LYS A 326 -62.40 36.10 -2.96
CA LYS A 326 -61.71 36.31 -1.66
C LYS A 326 -60.92 35.06 -1.25
N ALA A 327 -61.43 33.86 -1.52
CA ALA A 327 -60.70 32.61 -1.28
C ALA A 327 -59.46 32.50 -2.19
N PHE A 328 -59.57 32.84 -3.47
CA PHE A 328 -58.40 32.90 -4.38
C PHE A 328 -57.34 33.90 -3.92
N GLN A 329 -57.74 35.09 -3.47
CA GLN A 329 -56.81 36.08 -2.90
C GLN A 329 -56.08 35.53 -1.65
N GLN A 330 -56.80 34.78 -0.80
CA GLN A 330 -56.20 34.11 0.35
C GLN A 330 -55.21 33.01 -0.08
N GLU A 331 -55.55 32.19 -1.07
CA GLU A 331 -54.64 31.16 -1.61
C GLU A 331 -53.38 31.76 -2.24
N ILE A 332 -53.52 32.88 -2.95
CA ILE A 332 -52.37 33.64 -3.49
C ILE A 332 -51.46 34.09 -2.34
N SER A 333 -52.03 34.64 -1.25
CA SER A 333 -51.25 35.07 -0.09
C SER A 333 -50.49 33.92 0.58
N LEU A 334 -51.08 32.72 0.62
CA LEU A 334 -50.46 31.54 1.22
C LEU A 334 -49.32 30.96 0.37
N ASN A 335 -49.37 31.14 -0.95
CA ASN A 335 -48.32 30.65 -1.86
C ASN A 335 -47.25 31.70 -2.17
N HIS A 336 -47.44 32.96 -1.77
CA HIS A 336 -46.52 34.06 -2.08
C HIS A 336 -45.07 33.78 -1.65
N SER A 337 -44.84 33.29 -0.42
CA SER A 337 -43.50 32.98 0.07
C SER A 337 -42.78 31.89 -0.72
N LYS A 338 -43.53 30.92 -1.27
CA LYS A 338 -42.97 29.86 -2.12
C LYS A 338 -42.52 30.41 -3.48
N ILE A 339 -43.28 31.35 -4.04
CA ILE A 339 -42.94 32.00 -5.31
C ILE A 339 -41.66 32.84 -5.15
N GLU A 340 -41.56 33.62 -4.08
CA GLU A 340 -40.34 34.39 -3.76
C GLU A 340 -39.12 33.47 -3.53
N GLN A 341 -39.33 32.30 -2.90
CA GLN A 341 -38.28 31.31 -2.72
C GLN A 341 -37.77 30.74 -4.06
N ILE A 342 -38.67 30.39 -4.98
CA ILE A 342 -38.31 29.89 -6.32
C ILE A 342 -37.56 30.97 -7.12
N ILE A 343 -38.02 32.21 -7.02
CA ILE A 343 -37.36 33.38 -7.60
C ILE A 343 -35.91 33.50 -7.11
N ALA A 344 -35.70 33.48 -5.80
CA ALA A 344 -34.37 33.58 -5.21
C ALA A 344 -33.49 32.37 -5.58
N GLN A 345 -34.07 31.17 -5.68
CA GLN A 345 -33.37 29.97 -6.15
C GLN A 345 -32.92 30.10 -7.61
N GLY A 346 -33.79 30.59 -8.50
CA GLY A 346 -33.46 30.86 -9.90
C GLY A 346 -32.35 31.90 -10.05
N GLU A 347 -32.41 33.00 -9.29
CA GLU A 347 -31.37 34.04 -9.29
C GLU A 347 -30.00 33.50 -8.82
N GLN A 348 -29.97 32.65 -7.79
CA GLN A 348 -28.74 32.00 -7.33
C GLN A 348 -28.17 31.01 -8.35
N LEU A 349 -29.02 30.33 -9.12
CA LEU A 349 -28.58 29.45 -10.21
C LEU A 349 -27.98 30.26 -11.36
N ILE A 350 -28.60 31.39 -11.73
CA ILE A 350 -28.10 32.32 -12.76
C ILE A 350 -26.70 32.83 -12.39
N GLU A 351 -26.50 33.27 -11.14
CA GLU A 351 -25.20 33.79 -10.66
C GLU A 351 -24.06 32.77 -10.77
N LYS A 352 -24.38 31.47 -10.64
CA LYS A 352 -23.41 30.38 -10.61
C LYS A 352 -23.25 29.65 -11.95
N SER A 353 -24.00 30.06 -12.97
CA SER A 353 -24.03 29.39 -14.28
C SER A 353 -23.21 30.15 -15.32
N GLU A 354 -22.80 29.44 -16.38
CA GLU A 354 -22.19 30.08 -17.56
C GLU A 354 -23.20 31.00 -18.27
N PRO A 355 -22.76 32.04 -19.01
CA PRO A 355 -23.66 33.06 -19.54
C PRO A 355 -24.79 32.54 -20.44
N LEU A 356 -24.55 31.48 -21.20
CA LEU A 356 -25.54 30.85 -22.07
C LEU A 356 -26.59 30.06 -21.27
N ASP A 357 -26.15 29.39 -20.21
CA ASP A 357 -26.99 28.61 -19.31
C ASP A 357 -27.82 29.53 -18.41
N ALA A 358 -27.20 30.59 -17.89
CA ALA A 358 -27.82 31.67 -17.13
C ALA A 358 -28.97 32.32 -17.91
N ALA A 359 -28.80 32.57 -19.21
CA ALA A 359 -29.85 33.16 -20.04
C ALA A 359 -31.10 32.27 -20.17
N VAL A 360 -30.93 30.95 -20.22
CA VAL A 360 -32.07 30.00 -20.26
C VAL A 360 -32.83 30.02 -18.93
N ILE A 361 -32.11 30.00 -17.81
CA ILE A 361 -32.72 30.06 -16.47
C ILE A 361 -33.44 31.40 -16.28
N GLU A 362 -32.85 32.50 -16.75
CA GLU A 362 -33.44 33.84 -16.70
C GLU A 362 -34.76 33.91 -17.50
N GLU A 363 -34.79 33.35 -18.71
CA GLU A 363 -36.00 33.28 -19.53
C GLU A 363 -37.11 32.46 -18.84
N GLU A 364 -36.79 31.30 -18.28
CA GLU A 364 -37.75 30.47 -17.51
C GLU A 364 -38.28 31.20 -16.27
N LEU A 365 -37.41 31.97 -15.58
CA LEU A 365 -37.79 32.73 -14.40
C LEU A 365 -38.71 33.91 -14.75
N ASP A 366 -38.41 34.61 -15.84
CA ASP A 366 -39.22 35.71 -16.36
C ASP A 366 -40.58 35.22 -16.86
N GLU A 367 -40.64 34.04 -17.47
CA GLU A 367 -41.91 33.40 -17.83
C GLU A 367 -42.79 33.11 -16.62
N LEU A 368 -42.23 32.54 -15.55
CA LEU A 368 -42.95 32.31 -14.31
C LEU A 368 -43.46 33.62 -13.70
N ARG A 369 -42.61 34.64 -13.62
CA ARG A 369 -42.99 35.97 -13.07
C ARG A 369 -44.15 36.58 -13.84
N ARG A 370 -44.09 36.53 -15.18
CA ARG A 370 -45.13 37.06 -16.04
C ARG A 370 -46.45 36.33 -15.84
N TYR A 371 -46.42 34.99 -15.77
CA TYR A 371 -47.63 34.20 -15.60
C TYR A 371 -48.30 34.44 -14.24
N CYS A 372 -47.49 34.54 -13.16
CA CYS A 372 -47.97 34.98 -11.85
C CYS A 372 -48.71 36.32 -11.94
N GLN A 373 -48.08 37.33 -12.55
CA GLN A 373 -48.67 38.68 -12.67
C GLN A 373 -49.98 38.69 -13.47
N GLU A 374 -50.07 37.90 -14.54
CA GLU A 374 -51.27 37.81 -15.36
C GLU A 374 -52.46 37.19 -14.60
N VAL A 375 -52.25 36.04 -13.95
CA VAL A 375 -53.29 35.34 -13.20
C VAL A 375 -53.73 36.17 -12.00
N PHE A 376 -52.79 36.70 -11.20
CA PHE A 376 -53.11 37.51 -10.02
C PHE A 376 -53.81 38.81 -10.41
N GLY A 377 -53.31 39.49 -11.44
CA GLY A 377 -53.93 40.71 -11.96
C GLY A 377 -55.31 40.45 -12.59
N ARG A 378 -55.60 39.23 -13.08
CA ARG A 378 -56.95 38.85 -13.54
C ARG A 378 -57.91 38.67 -12.36
N VAL A 379 -57.49 37.94 -11.32
CA VAL A 379 -58.29 37.77 -10.07
C VAL A 379 -58.65 39.14 -9.48
N GLU A 380 -57.68 40.04 -9.35
CA GLU A 380 -57.89 41.36 -8.77
C GLU A 380 -58.83 42.23 -9.62
N ARG A 381 -58.63 42.28 -10.94
CA ARG A 381 -59.50 43.03 -11.85
C ARG A 381 -60.94 42.51 -11.84
N TYR A 382 -61.12 41.20 -11.81
CA TYR A 382 -62.46 40.60 -11.78
C TYR A 382 -63.16 40.86 -10.43
N HIS A 383 -62.43 40.77 -9.32
CA HIS A 383 -62.92 41.12 -7.99
C HIS A 383 -63.38 42.59 -7.91
N LYS A 384 -62.54 43.54 -8.36
CA LYS A 384 -62.88 44.97 -8.42
C LYS A 384 -64.09 45.25 -9.31
N LYS A 385 -64.26 44.49 -10.39
CA LYS A 385 -65.41 44.62 -11.31
C LYS A 385 -66.73 44.20 -10.65
N LEU A 386 -66.73 43.12 -9.86
CA LEU A 386 -67.94 42.63 -9.20
C LEU A 386 -68.38 43.50 -8.02
N ILE A 387 -67.44 44.06 -7.25
CA ILE A 387 -67.76 44.98 -6.14
C ILE A 387 -68.36 46.31 -6.64
N ARG A 388 -68.01 46.74 -7.87
CA ARG A 388 -68.52 47.96 -8.47
C ARG A 388 -69.88 47.81 -9.17
N LEU A 389 -70.48 46.61 -9.20
CA LEU A 389 -71.79 46.40 -9.78
C LEU A 389 -72.88 46.96 -8.83
N PRO A 390 -73.79 47.85 -9.27
CA PRO A 390 -74.88 48.32 -8.44
C PRO A 390 -75.85 47.16 -8.18
N LEU A 391 -76.02 46.76 -6.92
CA LEU A 391 -77.14 45.89 -6.53
C LEU A 391 -78.44 46.69 -6.73
N PRO A 392 -79.46 46.16 -7.44
CA PRO A 392 -80.77 46.80 -7.49
C PRO A 392 -81.50 46.52 -6.17
N ASP A 393 -81.91 47.60 -5.51
CA ASP A 393 -82.80 47.67 -4.33
C ASP A 393 -82.33 46.92 -3.08
N ASP A 394 -81.75 47.67 -2.13
CA ASP A 394 -82.47 47.93 -0.88
C ASP A 394 -82.08 49.34 -0.39
N GLU A 395 -83.03 50.27 -0.44
CA GLU A 395 -82.96 51.47 0.38
C GLU A 395 -82.98 51.03 1.85
N HIS A 396 -81.86 51.17 2.56
CA HIS A 396 -81.74 51.85 3.85
C HIS A 396 -80.38 51.56 4.53
N ASP A 397 -79.90 52.59 5.24
CA ASP A 397 -78.74 52.66 6.14
C ASP A 397 -77.34 52.83 5.54
N LEU A 398 -77.11 54.08 5.11
CA LEU A 398 -75.83 54.77 5.15
C LEU A 398 -75.30 54.84 6.61
N SER A 399 -74.58 53.81 7.05
CA SER A 399 -73.70 53.90 8.23
C SER A 399 -72.58 52.84 8.24
N ASP A 400 -72.77 51.66 7.65
CA ASP A 400 -71.82 50.54 7.84
C ASP A 400 -70.97 50.21 6.60
N GLN A 401 -71.24 50.85 5.46
CA GLN A 401 -70.57 50.53 4.18
C GLN A 401 -69.25 51.30 3.93
N GLU A 402 -68.89 52.26 4.80
CA GLU A 402 -67.56 52.91 4.78
C GLU A 402 -66.48 52.11 5.53
N LEU A 403 -66.85 51.11 6.35
CA LEU A 403 -65.87 50.25 7.02
C LEU A 403 -65.41 49.04 6.18
N GLU A 404 -66.26 48.49 5.30
CA GLU A 404 -65.89 47.36 4.44
C GLU A 404 -65.08 47.76 3.18
N LEU A 405 -65.24 49.00 2.69
CA LEU A 405 -64.40 49.55 1.62
C LEU A 405 -62.95 49.78 2.09
N ALA A 406 -62.75 50.07 3.37
CA ALA A 406 -61.43 50.22 3.99
C ALA A 406 -60.71 48.86 4.17
N GLU A 407 -61.44 47.75 4.36
CA GLU A 407 -60.85 46.40 4.47
C GLU A 407 -60.48 45.82 3.08
N ALA A 408 -61.19 46.23 2.02
CA ALA A 408 -60.83 45.92 0.63
C ALA A 408 -59.63 46.75 0.10
N GLU A 409 -59.44 47.97 0.59
CA GLU A 409 -58.23 48.77 0.36
C GLU A 409 -57.01 48.21 1.12
N ALA A 410 -57.20 47.68 2.34
CA ALA A 410 -56.12 47.05 3.11
C ALA A 410 -55.57 45.74 2.49
N LEU A 411 -56.36 45.04 1.66
CA LEU A 411 -55.91 43.86 0.90
C LEU A 411 -55.43 44.19 -0.52
N SER A 412 -55.67 45.42 -1.01
CA SER A 412 -55.19 45.93 -2.30
C SER A 412 -53.74 46.45 -2.23
N ASP A 413 -53.10 46.39 -1.07
CA ASP A 413 -51.73 46.87 -0.82
C ASP A 413 -50.64 45.90 -1.34
N LEU A 414 -51.02 44.79 -1.97
CA LEU A 414 -50.12 43.95 -2.76
C LEU A 414 -50.00 44.53 -4.18
N HIS A 415 -49.38 45.71 -4.29
CA HIS A 415 -49.19 46.44 -5.54
C HIS A 415 -48.16 45.73 -6.44
N TRP A 416 -48.61 44.75 -7.24
CA TRP A 416 -47.74 43.98 -8.15
C TRP A 416 -47.41 44.68 -9.48
N ARG A 417 -47.83 45.93 -9.66
CA ARG A 417 -47.43 46.79 -10.79
C ARG A 417 -46.87 48.12 -10.29
N ASP A 418 -45.56 48.19 -10.10
CA ASP A 418 -44.68 49.23 -10.67
C ASP A 418 -43.36 49.30 -9.88
N THR A 419 -42.27 49.09 -10.62
CA THR A 419 -40.90 49.52 -10.29
C THR A 419 -40.91 50.97 -9.80
N PRO A 420 -40.19 51.36 -8.73
CA PRO A 420 -40.22 52.74 -8.27
C PRO A 420 -39.38 53.62 -9.18
N ALA A 421 -40.02 54.53 -9.90
CA ALA A 421 -39.38 55.67 -10.54
C ALA A 421 -40.31 56.90 -10.50
N ASP A 422 -39.99 57.83 -9.60
CA ASP A 422 -40.42 59.23 -9.60
C ASP A 422 -39.31 60.01 -8.88
N SER A 423 -38.80 61.17 -9.28
CA SER A 423 -39.02 62.07 -10.42
C SER A 423 -37.86 63.11 -10.36
N VAL A 424 -37.49 63.90 -11.37
CA VAL A 424 -38.03 65.28 -11.57
C VAL A 424 -37.32 65.95 -12.78
N LEU A 425 -38.09 66.67 -13.60
CA LEU A 425 -37.68 67.70 -14.56
C LEU A 425 -37.25 69.00 -13.84
N SER A 426 -36.14 69.63 -14.23
CA SER A 426 -35.61 70.93 -13.73
C SER A 426 -36.37 72.16 -14.30
N PRO A 427 -36.06 73.46 -13.98
CA PRO A 427 -35.58 74.18 -12.77
C PRO A 427 -36.46 75.46 -12.45
N PRO A 428 -36.15 76.43 -11.54
CA PRO A 428 -35.10 77.49 -11.68
C PRO A 428 -34.47 77.94 -10.29
N PRO A 429 -33.81 79.11 -10.06
CA PRO A 429 -32.41 79.13 -9.59
C PRO A 429 -32.11 79.82 -8.23
N SER A 430 -30.85 79.66 -7.79
CA SER A 430 -29.97 80.56 -7.00
C SER A 430 -29.58 80.19 -5.56
N SER A 431 -28.25 80.21 -5.33
CA SER A 431 -27.50 80.50 -4.09
C SER A 431 -27.01 79.34 -3.19
N ASN A 432 -25.70 79.05 -3.28
CA ASN A 432 -24.83 78.30 -2.35
C ASN A 432 -24.75 78.94 -0.94
N PRO A 433 -24.04 78.38 0.08
CA PRO A 433 -23.58 76.99 0.35
C PRO A 433 -24.10 76.47 1.74
N SER A 434 -24.14 75.17 2.07
CA SER A 434 -23.03 74.44 2.75
C SER A 434 -23.39 72.98 3.13
N LEU A 435 -22.41 72.09 2.93
CA LEU A 435 -22.10 70.82 3.61
C LEU A 435 -23.12 69.64 3.60
N SER A 436 -22.90 68.67 2.68
CA SER A 436 -22.33 67.33 2.97
C SER A 436 -22.82 66.22 2.00
N LEU A 437 -21.84 65.68 1.25
CA LEU A 437 -21.62 64.30 0.79
C LEU A 437 -22.69 63.52 -0.04
N ALA A 438 -22.28 63.22 -1.29
CA ALA A 438 -22.33 61.98 -2.10
C ALA A 438 -23.65 61.16 -2.18
N GLN A 439 -24.11 60.63 -3.31
CA GLN A 439 -23.79 60.66 -4.74
C GLN A 439 -25.06 60.10 -5.47
N PRO A 440 -25.21 60.29 -6.80
CA PRO A 440 -26.46 60.09 -7.54
C PRO A 440 -26.69 58.67 -8.09
N LEU A 441 -27.89 58.52 -8.67
CA LEU A 441 -28.57 57.39 -9.28
C LEU A 441 -27.83 56.58 -10.36
N ARG A 442 -28.23 55.30 -10.38
CA ARG A 442 -28.18 54.27 -11.43
C ARG A 442 -28.72 54.73 -12.79
N SER A 443 -28.24 54.11 -13.88
CA SER A 443 -28.95 52.99 -14.55
C SER A 443 -28.13 52.42 -15.72
N GLU A 444 -28.06 51.08 -15.80
CA GLU A 444 -28.27 50.23 -17.00
C GLU A 444 -28.03 48.75 -16.61
N ARG A 445 -29.04 47.88 -16.79
CA ARG A 445 -28.91 46.41 -16.72
C ARG A 445 -29.59 45.81 -17.95
N SER A 446 -28.76 45.38 -18.90
CA SER A 446 -29.10 44.57 -20.07
C SER A 446 -27.99 43.52 -20.20
N GLY A 447 -28.35 42.23 -20.19
CA GLY A 447 -27.43 41.10 -20.36
C GLY A 447 -27.00 40.85 -21.81
N ARG A 448 -27.41 41.70 -22.75
CA ARG A 448 -26.92 41.69 -24.13
C ARG A 448 -26.06 42.95 -24.35
N ASP A 449 -24.82 42.69 -24.77
CA ASP A 449 -23.77 43.61 -25.23
C ASP A 449 -22.72 44.06 -24.20
N THR A 450 -21.57 43.37 -24.19
CA THR A 450 -20.25 44.03 -24.18
C THR A 450 -19.19 43.12 -24.85
N PRO A 451 -18.18 43.69 -25.52
CA PRO A 451 -17.51 43.09 -26.67
C PRO A 451 -16.27 42.26 -26.31
N ALA A 452 -15.91 41.34 -27.23
CA ALA A 452 -14.67 40.59 -27.17
C ALA A 452 -13.42 41.50 -27.21
N SER A 453 -12.58 41.46 -26.18
CA SER A 453 -11.11 41.39 -26.30
C SER A 453 -10.38 41.26 -24.94
N VAL A 454 -9.60 40.18 -24.80
CA VAL A 454 -8.23 40.09 -24.26
C VAL A 454 -7.98 40.28 -22.74
N ASP A 455 -7.55 39.17 -22.15
CA ASP A 455 -6.67 38.92 -20.98
C ASP A 455 -6.99 39.44 -19.57
N SER A 456 -7.01 38.44 -18.66
CA SER A 456 -6.66 38.48 -17.23
C SER A 456 -7.64 39.14 -16.27
N ILE A 457 -8.36 38.33 -15.49
CA ILE A 457 -8.04 38.04 -14.08
C ILE A 457 -8.96 36.89 -13.60
N PRO A 458 -8.40 35.74 -13.17
CA PRO A 458 -9.14 34.66 -12.54
C PRO A 458 -9.29 34.93 -11.03
N LEU A 459 -10.52 35.16 -10.56
CA LEU A 459 -10.81 35.32 -9.13
C LEU A 459 -11.33 33.99 -8.55
N GLU A 460 -10.38 33.25 -7.99
CA GLU A 460 -10.39 32.78 -6.60
C GLU A 460 -11.73 32.24 -6.07
N TRP A 461 -11.95 30.94 -6.25
CA TRP A 461 -12.72 30.16 -5.30
C TRP A 461 -11.71 29.38 -4.46
N ASP A 462 -11.46 29.90 -3.27
CA ASP A 462 -10.51 29.39 -2.29
C ASP A 462 -10.74 27.90 -2.02
N HIS A 463 -9.70 27.11 -2.25
CA HIS A 463 -9.62 25.70 -1.92
C HIS A 463 -8.81 25.61 -0.63
N ASP A 464 -9.43 25.09 0.43
CA ASP A 464 -8.86 24.61 1.71
C ASP A 464 -9.44 25.29 2.95
N TYR A 465 -10.68 24.93 3.29
CA TYR A 465 -11.14 24.97 4.68
C TYR A 465 -10.95 23.58 5.29
N ASP A 466 -9.72 23.27 5.70
CA ASP A 466 -9.41 22.11 6.54
C ASP A 466 -9.45 22.52 8.02
N LEU A 467 -10.49 22.07 8.72
CA LEU A 467 -10.61 22.16 10.17
C LEU A 467 -9.80 21.03 10.81
N SER A 468 -8.47 21.17 10.90
CA SER A 468 -7.62 20.38 11.79
C SER A 468 -6.23 21.00 11.92
N ARG A 469 -6.14 22.15 12.59
CA ARG A 469 -4.86 22.69 13.05
C ARG A 469 -5.03 23.48 14.34
N ASP A 470 -5.16 22.75 15.43
CA ASP A 470 -4.81 23.22 16.77
C ASP A 470 -4.45 22.00 17.62
N LEU A 471 -3.22 21.51 17.50
CA LEU A 471 -2.45 20.93 18.61
C LEU A 471 -1.00 20.52 18.24
N GLU A 472 -0.23 21.30 17.47
CA GLU A 472 1.17 20.91 17.21
C GLU A 472 2.11 22.10 16.93
N SER A 473 1.97 23.19 17.70
CA SER A 473 2.89 24.34 17.65
C SER A 473 3.49 24.65 19.02
N ALA A 474 4.08 23.64 19.66
CA ALA A 474 4.85 23.85 20.89
C ALA A 474 6.03 22.89 21.08
N VAL A 475 6.63 22.32 20.03
CA VAL A 475 7.93 21.63 20.14
C VAL A 475 8.69 21.76 18.82
N SER A 476 9.38 22.88 18.60
CA SER A 476 10.49 23.00 17.65
C SER A 476 11.22 24.33 17.87
N ARG A 477 11.94 24.40 19.00
CA ARG A 477 13.08 25.30 19.16
C ARG A 477 14.12 24.59 20.00
N THR A 478 15.00 23.83 19.34
CA THR A 478 16.41 23.69 19.71
C THR A 478 17.12 22.75 18.73
N LEU A 479 18.39 23.08 18.46
CA LEU A 479 19.40 22.41 17.64
C LEU A 479 19.54 22.92 16.19
N PRO A 480 20.51 23.82 15.94
CA PRO A 480 21.15 23.97 14.64
C PRO A 480 22.14 22.83 14.39
N SER A 481 22.18 22.44 13.13
CA SER A 481 23.09 21.53 12.45
C SER A 481 24.56 21.93 12.56
N GLU A 482 25.40 20.92 12.75
CA GLU A 482 26.83 20.94 12.43
C GLU A 482 27.04 20.96 10.90
N ASP A 483 28.26 21.33 10.49
CA ASP A 483 28.82 21.42 9.14
C ASP A 483 28.73 22.78 8.43
N GLU A 484 29.65 23.70 8.78
CA GLU A 484 30.49 24.45 7.84
C GLU A 484 31.74 24.96 8.59
N GLU A 485 32.85 24.19 8.56
CA GLU A 485 34.18 24.73 8.92
C GLU A 485 34.87 25.23 7.66
N GLY A 486 35.04 26.55 7.58
CA GLY A 486 35.77 27.21 6.50
C GLY A 486 36.07 28.68 6.80
N GLN A 487 37.25 28.90 7.39
CA GLN A 487 38.05 30.13 7.32
C GLN A 487 37.61 31.41 8.09
N GLU A 488 38.62 32.08 8.67
CA GLU A 488 38.63 33.40 9.37
C GLU A 488 38.32 33.29 10.87
N GLU A 489 39.17 33.66 11.84
CA GLU A 489 39.93 34.89 12.13
C GLU A 489 41.19 34.52 12.98
N LYS A 490 42.43 34.93 12.69
CA LYS A 490 43.11 36.22 12.97
C LYS A 490 42.64 37.05 14.19
N ASP A 491 43.55 37.08 15.16
CA ASP A 491 43.80 38.14 16.16
C ASP A 491 42.79 38.34 17.30
N PHE A 492 43.19 37.93 18.51
CA PHE A 492 42.99 38.58 19.84
C PHE A 492 43.35 37.51 20.92
N TYR A 493 44.24 37.63 21.90
CA TYR A 493 44.93 38.75 22.54
C TYR A 493 46.29 38.27 23.10
N LEU A 494 47.35 39.01 22.80
CA LEU A 494 48.54 39.12 23.64
C LEU A 494 48.25 40.13 24.77
N ARG A 495 48.17 39.68 26.02
CA ARG A 495 48.32 40.53 27.21
C ARG A 495 48.80 39.72 28.41
N GLY A 496 50.12 39.65 28.55
CA GLY A 496 50.79 38.97 29.66
C GLY A 496 52.28 39.27 29.72
N ALA A 497 52.68 40.50 29.41
CA ALA A 497 54.03 41.00 29.65
C ALA A 497 53.98 42.52 29.78
N VAL A 498 54.25 43.01 31.00
CA VAL A 498 54.88 44.29 31.39
C VAL A 498 54.52 44.50 32.85
N GLY A 499 55.54 44.52 33.73
CA GLY A 499 55.29 44.85 35.13
C GLY A 499 56.42 44.64 36.12
N LEU A 500 57.70 44.64 35.74
CA LEU A 500 58.81 44.88 36.68
C LEU A 500 59.90 45.68 35.96
N SER A 501 59.72 47.00 35.94
CA SER A 501 60.81 47.95 35.80
C SER A 501 61.47 48.18 37.16
N ASP A 502 62.79 48.38 37.16
CA ASP A 502 63.68 48.70 38.27
C ASP A 502 64.07 47.56 39.22
N VAL A 503 64.87 46.62 38.67
CA VAL A 503 65.90 45.95 39.47
C VAL A 503 67.19 46.75 39.29
N MET A 504 67.54 47.59 40.27
CA MET A 504 68.93 47.99 40.44
C MET A 504 69.72 46.74 40.82
N ILE A 505 70.66 46.34 39.98
CA ILE A 505 71.69 45.36 40.33
C ILE A 505 72.53 45.99 41.45
N PRO A 506 72.53 45.49 42.69
CA PRO A 506 73.44 45.97 43.71
C PRO A 506 74.85 45.52 43.34
N GLU A 507 75.82 46.44 43.32
CA GLU A 507 77.21 46.17 42.92
C GLU A 507 78.00 45.31 43.94
N SER A 508 77.35 44.55 44.85
CA SER A 508 78.04 43.56 45.68
C SER A 508 77.21 42.31 46.04
N PRO A 509 77.86 41.13 46.16
CA PRO A 509 77.21 39.86 46.54
C PRO A 509 76.53 39.85 47.92
N GLU A 510 76.94 40.74 48.82
CA GLU A 510 76.46 40.77 50.21
C GLU A 510 75.06 41.38 50.36
N ALA A 511 74.69 42.29 49.44
CA ALA A 511 73.35 42.88 49.40
C ALA A 511 72.30 41.88 48.88
N TYR A 512 72.69 41.00 47.96
CA TYR A 512 71.83 39.95 47.41
C TYR A 512 71.42 38.94 48.49
N ILE A 513 72.38 38.47 49.31
CA ILE A 513 72.12 37.47 50.35
C ILE A 513 71.16 38.03 51.42
N LYS A 514 71.32 39.28 51.85
CA LYS A 514 70.43 39.89 52.87
C LYS A 514 69.00 40.09 52.38
N LEU A 515 68.81 40.42 51.09
CA LEU A 515 67.47 40.54 50.49
C LEU A 515 66.80 39.16 50.31
N THR A 516 67.59 38.12 50.08
CA THR A 516 67.08 36.75 49.95
C THR A 516 66.70 36.17 51.32
N GLU A 517 67.47 36.49 52.36
CA GLU A 517 67.22 36.02 53.73
C GLU A 517 66.00 36.69 54.39
N SER A 518 65.68 37.93 54.03
CA SER A 518 64.47 38.62 54.52
C SER A 518 63.18 38.14 53.84
N ALA A 519 63.24 37.74 52.57
CA ALA A 519 62.12 37.17 51.83
C ALA A 519 61.71 35.78 52.36
N ILE A 520 62.69 34.96 52.77
CA ILE A 520 62.46 33.62 53.32
C ILE A 520 61.89 33.68 54.75
N ARG A 521 62.19 34.72 55.53
CA ARG A 521 61.71 34.84 56.92
C ARG A 521 60.25 35.31 57.04
N ASN A 522 59.70 35.95 56.01
CA ASN A 522 58.34 36.51 56.01
C ASN A 522 57.27 35.55 55.48
N THR A 523 57.64 34.34 55.06
CA THR A 523 56.74 33.28 54.57
C THR A 523 56.64 32.16 55.61
N SER A 524 56.02 32.45 56.77
CA SER A 524 55.65 31.42 57.75
C SER A 524 54.13 31.33 57.87
N GLY A 525 53.51 30.68 56.89
CA GLY A 525 52.23 29.99 57.06
C GLY A 525 52.50 28.54 57.44
N ASP A 526 51.73 27.99 58.37
CA ASP A 526 51.93 26.68 59.00
C ASP A 526 51.84 25.53 57.96
N PRO A 527 52.95 24.85 57.58
CA PRO A 527 52.97 23.83 56.52
C PRO A 527 52.10 22.60 56.83
N SER A 528 51.73 22.42 58.11
CA SER A 528 51.01 21.24 58.61
C SER A 528 49.52 21.21 58.21
N ALA A 529 48.89 22.36 57.98
CA ALA A 529 47.47 22.45 57.63
C ALA A 529 47.20 22.10 56.15
N LEU A 530 48.02 22.62 55.25
CA LEU A 530 47.94 22.39 53.80
C LEU A 530 48.24 20.92 53.45
N GLU A 531 49.27 20.34 54.08
CA GLU A 531 49.61 18.92 53.91
C GLU A 531 48.47 17.99 54.39
N SER A 532 47.78 18.39 55.47
CA SER A 532 46.58 17.70 55.97
C SER A 532 45.42 17.76 54.97
N GLN A 533 45.20 18.90 54.30
CA GLN A 533 44.13 19.07 53.32
C GLN A 533 44.37 18.30 52.02
N ILE A 534 45.62 18.28 51.52
CA ILE A 534 45.99 17.46 50.36
C ILE A 534 45.80 15.97 50.65
N ARG A 535 46.18 15.52 51.86
CA ARG A 535 45.98 14.13 52.29
C ARG A 535 44.50 13.79 52.45
N GLN A 536 43.68 14.73 52.92
CA GLN A 536 42.23 14.57 53.02
C GLN A 536 41.55 14.52 51.64
N LEU A 537 42.00 15.34 50.68
CA LEU A 537 41.51 15.29 49.30
C LEU A 537 41.86 13.96 48.63
N GLY A 538 43.11 13.49 48.77
CA GLY A 538 43.52 12.17 48.27
C GLY A 538 42.68 11.04 48.83
N LYS A 539 42.39 11.08 50.14
CA LYS A 539 41.48 10.12 50.78
C LYS A 539 40.04 10.24 50.24
N ALA A 540 39.53 11.45 50.03
CA ALA A 540 38.18 11.66 49.50
C ALA A 540 38.06 11.17 48.04
N LEU A 541 39.11 11.33 47.23
CA LEU A 541 39.19 10.77 45.88
C LEU A 541 39.18 9.23 45.92
N ASP A 542 39.98 8.62 46.80
CA ASP A 542 39.99 7.16 47.00
C ASP A 542 38.61 6.64 47.48
N ASP A 543 37.99 7.34 48.43
CA ASP A 543 36.67 7.02 48.98
C ASP A 543 35.55 7.19 47.93
N SER A 544 35.73 8.05 46.92
CA SER A 544 34.77 8.24 45.81
C SER A 544 34.72 7.08 44.84
N HIS A 545 35.82 6.32 44.70
CA HIS A 545 35.84 5.13 43.85
C HIS A 545 34.98 3.98 44.39
N PHE A 546 34.77 3.91 45.71
CA PHE A 546 34.05 2.81 46.37
C PHE A 546 32.55 2.74 46.00
N PRO A 547 31.76 3.82 46.05
CA PRO A 547 30.35 3.79 45.62
C PRO A 547 30.16 3.91 44.09
N MET A 548 31.11 4.49 43.35
CA MET A 548 30.97 4.70 41.89
C MET A 548 31.00 3.41 41.07
N LEU A 549 31.86 2.45 41.42
CA LEU A 549 31.99 1.20 40.66
C LEU A 549 30.72 0.30 40.76
N PRO A 550 30.11 0.13 41.96
CA PRO A 550 28.80 -0.51 42.09
C PRO A 550 27.68 0.25 41.37
N ALA A 551 27.68 1.58 41.36
CA ALA A 551 26.67 2.38 40.64
C ALA A 551 26.80 2.22 39.12
N GLU A 552 28.02 2.18 38.57
CA GLU A 552 28.33 1.92 37.16
C GLU A 552 27.89 0.53 36.71
N THR A 553 28.18 -0.49 37.52
CA THR A 553 27.78 -1.87 37.24
C THR A 553 26.26 -2.02 37.34
N ALA A 554 25.64 -1.38 38.33
CA ALA A 554 24.19 -1.31 38.46
C ALA A 554 23.54 -0.54 37.31
N LEU A 555 24.20 0.42 36.65
CA LEU A 555 23.69 1.09 35.44
C LEU A 555 23.75 0.18 34.21
N ARG A 556 24.83 -0.59 34.05
CA ARG A 556 25.03 -1.53 32.92
C ARG A 556 24.12 -2.76 32.97
N SER A 557 23.55 -3.09 34.12
CA SER A 557 22.62 -4.22 34.26
C SER A 557 21.28 -3.95 33.54
N LYS A 558 20.63 -5.01 33.03
CA LYS A 558 19.28 -4.89 32.44
C LYS A 558 18.27 -4.43 33.50
N THR A 559 17.40 -3.49 33.14
CA THR A 559 16.29 -3.06 34.01
C THR A 559 15.25 -4.17 34.11
N PRO A 560 14.90 -4.66 35.32
CA PRO A 560 13.85 -5.66 35.49
C PRO A 560 12.48 -5.09 35.02
N PRO A 561 11.59 -5.87 34.39
CA PRO A 561 10.23 -5.45 34.06
C PRO A 561 9.18 -5.90 35.10
N GLY A 562 9.60 -6.48 36.24
CA GLY A 562 8.72 -7.14 37.20
C GLY A 562 8.80 -6.61 38.64
N PRO A 563 8.26 -7.35 39.64
CA PRO A 563 8.15 -6.89 41.04
C PRO A 563 9.50 -6.60 41.72
N GLU A 564 10.59 -7.16 41.18
CA GLU A 564 11.97 -6.87 41.60
C GLU A 564 12.41 -5.42 41.30
N LEU A 565 11.66 -4.70 40.46
CA LEU A 565 11.95 -3.31 40.07
C LEU A 565 12.03 -2.38 41.29
N ASP A 566 11.13 -2.52 42.28
CA ASP A 566 11.11 -1.61 43.44
C ASP A 566 12.31 -1.84 44.38
N SER A 567 12.70 -3.10 44.58
CA SER A 567 13.90 -3.47 45.36
C SER A 567 15.18 -3.03 44.65
N SER A 568 15.28 -3.27 43.34
CA SER A 568 16.41 -2.84 42.51
C SER A 568 16.51 -1.32 42.42
N TYR A 569 15.38 -0.61 42.31
CA TYR A 569 15.31 0.84 42.29
C TYR A 569 15.76 1.45 43.63
N ARG A 570 15.27 0.92 44.75
CA ARG A 570 15.66 1.36 46.10
C ARG A 570 17.16 1.15 46.37
N GLY A 571 17.71 0.00 46.00
CA GLY A 571 19.14 -0.28 46.12
C GLY A 571 20.00 0.64 45.25
N TYR A 572 19.55 0.92 44.03
CA TYR A 572 20.22 1.82 43.10
C TYR A 572 20.23 3.29 43.57
N MET A 573 19.07 3.81 44.01
CA MET A 573 18.96 5.18 44.53
C MET A 573 19.82 5.40 45.77
N LYS A 574 20.00 4.37 46.60
CA LYS A 574 20.91 4.41 47.75
C LYS A 574 22.38 4.61 47.31
N LEU A 575 22.83 3.84 46.31
CA LEU A 575 24.19 3.95 45.76
C LEU A 575 24.46 5.32 45.12
N LEU A 576 23.47 5.90 44.42
CA LEU A 576 23.59 7.26 43.89
C LEU A 576 23.70 8.31 44.99
N GLY A 577 22.95 8.16 46.08
CA GLY A 577 23.09 9.03 47.26
C GLY A 577 24.47 8.95 47.91
N GLU A 578 25.05 7.76 47.99
CA GLU A 578 26.40 7.53 48.51
C GLU A 578 27.49 8.14 47.59
N CYS A 579 27.33 8.02 46.26
CA CYS A 579 28.21 8.68 45.29
C CYS A 579 28.13 10.21 45.40
N SER A 580 26.92 10.78 45.47
CA SER A 580 26.72 12.23 45.61
C SER A 580 27.42 12.77 46.85
N GLY A 581 27.24 12.12 48.01
CA GLY A 581 27.87 12.56 49.26
C GLY A 581 29.40 12.49 49.23
N SER A 582 29.98 11.54 48.51
CA SER A 582 31.43 11.43 48.31
C SER A 582 31.96 12.53 47.38
N ILE A 583 31.29 12.77 46.25
CA ILE A 583 31.65 13.84 45.30
C ILE A 583 31.49 15.23 45.91
N ASP A 584 30.45 15.46 46.71
CA ASP A 584 30.29 16.73 47.44
C ASP A 584 31.43 16.96 48.43
N SER A 585 32.02 15.90 48.97
CA SER A 585 33.20 15.98 49.85
C SER A 585 34.46 16.34 49.07
N VAL A 586 34.64 15.79 47.86
CA VAL A 586 35.72 16.15 46.93
C VAL A 586 35.61 17.61 46.51
N LYS A 587 34.44 18.06 46.02
CA LYS A 587 34.19 19.46 45.61
C LYS A 587 34.43 20.46 46.74
N ARG A 588 34.03 20.13 47.98
CA ARG A 588 34.28 20.98 49.16
C ARG A 588 35.76 21.07 49.55
N LEU A 589 36.53 19.99 49.41
CA LEU A 589 37.96 19.98 49.76
C LEU A 589 38.80 20.65 48.67
N GLU A 590 38.42 20.50 47.41
CA GLU A 590 39.00 21.22 46.27
C GLU A 590 38.82 22.75 46.42
N HIS A 591 37.61 23.21 46.75
CA HIS A 591 37.36 24.63 46.97
C HIS A 591 38.22 25.21 48.12
N LYS A 592 38.42 24.45 49.19
CA LYS A 592 39.29 24.85 50.31
C LYS A 592 40.76 24.93 49.91
N LEU A 593 41.23 23.99 49.08
CA LEU A 593 42.59 24.02 48.54
C LEU A 593 42.81 25.19 47.57
N ALA A 594 41.81 25.53 46.76
CA ALA A 594 41.85 26.71 45.89
C ALA A 594 41.86 28.04 46.70
N GLU A 595 41.13 28.11 47.81
CA GLU A 595 41.19 29.25 48.75
C GLU A 595 42.57 29.40 49.42
N GLU A 596 43.23 28.28 49.77
CA GLU A 596 44.58 28.29 50.37
C GLU A 596 45.68 28.62 49.36
N GLU A 597 45.55 28.21 48.10
CA GLU A 597 46.50 28.57 47.03
C GLU A 597 46.51 30.09 46.76
N GLN A 598 45.35 30.75 46.83
CA GLN A 598 45.28 32.20 46.69
C GLN A 598 46.06 32.95 47.79
N HIS A 599 46.21 32.34 48.96
CA HIS A 599 47.01 32.89 50.06
C HIS A 599 48.50 32.54 49.93
N PHE A 600 48.86 31.45 49.22
CA PHE A 600 50.23 30.98 49.02
C PHE A 600 50.47 30.44 47.59
N PRO A 601 50.61 31.32 46.58
CA PRO A 601 50.76 30.89 45.19
C PRO A 601 52.09 30.15 44.96
N GLY A 602 52.01 28.95 44.37
CA GLY A 602 53.16 28.12 43.98
C GLY A 602 53.60 27.03 44.98
N PHE A 603 52.90 26.85 46.10
CA PHE A 603 53.22 25.81 47.10
C PHE A 603 52.63 24.42 46.78
N VAL A 604 51.60 24.34 45.93
CA VAL A 604 50.93 23.10 45.53
C VAL A 604 50.96 22.97 44.02
N ASN A 605 51.11 21.75 43.48
CA ASN A 605 51.01 21.50 42.05
C ASN A 605 49.54 21.28 41.66
N LEU A 606 48.76 22.36 41.52
CA LEU A 606 47.32 22.23 41.31
C LEU A 606 46.92 21.62 39.98
N ASN A 607 47.74 21.77 38.94
CA ASN A 607 47.44 21.20 37.63
C ASN A 607 47.21 19.68 37.68
N SER A 608 47.88 18.96 38.59
CA SER A 608 47.69 17.52 38.75
C SER A 608 46.49 17.17 39.63
N THR A 609 46.20 17.93 40.68
CA THR A 609 45.08 17.67 41.58
C THR A 609 43.75 18.12 40.99
N GLU A 610 43.72 19.26 40.31
CA GLU A 610 42.55 19.80 39.58
C GLU A 610 42.16 18.89 38.41
N SER A 611 43.13 18.29 37.72
CA SER A 611 42.86 17.30 36.68
C SER A 611 42.26 15.99 37.24
N GLN A 612 42.65 15.58 38.44
CA GLN A 612 42.12 14.38 39.09
C GLN A 612 40.72 14.60 39.68
N THR A 613 40.46 15.75 40.29
CA THR A 613 39.13 16.14 40.79
C THR A 613 38.15 16.35 39.64
N ALA A 614 38.55 17.07 38.58
CA ALA A 614 37.76 17.23 37.37
C ALA A 614 37.39 15.89 36.74
N GLY A 615 38.34 14.95 36.61
CA GLY A 615 38.06 13.64 36.04
C GLY A 615 37.06 12.79 36.84
N VAL A 616 37.05 12.90 38.17
CA VAL A 616 36.07 12.22 39.04
C VAL A 616 34.69 12.91 38.98
N ILE A 617 34.67 14.24 38.87
CA ILE A 617 33.44 15.04 38.73
C ILE A 617 32.77 14.78 37.36
N ASP A 618 33.52 14.81 36.26
CA ASP A 618 33.01 14.53 34.91
C ASP A 618 32.41 13.13 34.84
N ARG A 619 33.08 12.15 35.46
CA ARG A 619 32.60 10.77 35.52
C ARG A 619 31.32 10.64 36.36
N TRP A 620 31.18 11.42 37.43
CA TRP A 620 29.95 11.49 38.21
C TRP A 620 28.80 12.16 37.44
N GLU A 621 29.06 13.23 36.71
CA GLU A 621 28.05 13.92 35.88
C GLU A 621 27.53 13.02 34.76
N LEU A 622 28.43 12.25 34.13
CA LEU A 622 28.03 11.20 33.18
C LEU A 622 27.16 10.11 33.83
N LEU A 623 27.51 9.68 35.04
CA LEU A 623 26.71 8.70 35.79
C LEU A 623 25.33 9.25 36.16
N GLN A 624 25.22 10.53 36.48
CA GLN A 624 23.95 11.19 36.79
C GLN A 624 23.05 11.27 35.55
N ALA A 625 23.60 11.59 34.37
CA ALA A 625 22.84 11.59 33.12
C ALA A 625 22.33 10.17 32.76
N GLN A 626 23.19 9.16 32.93
CA GLN A 626 22.81 7.76 32.73
C GLN A 626 21.76 7.30 33.75
N ALA A 627 21.84 7.77 35.00
CA ALA A 627 20.88 7.47 36.07
C ALA A 627 19.48 7.97 35.74
N LEU A 628 19.35 9.22 35.30
CA LEU A 628 18.07 9.81 34.89
C LEU A 628 17.43 9.02 33.74
N SER A 629 18.23 8.58 32.77
CA SER A 629 17.74 7.75 31.66
C SER A 629 17.22 6.38 32.13
N LYS A 630 17.89 5.78 33.12
CA LYS A 630 17.51 4.48 33.69
C LYS A 630 16.28 4.59 34.60
N GLU A 631 16.16 5.67 35.37
CA GLU A 631 14.99 5.99 36.19
C GLU A 631 13.74 6.19 35.31
N LEU A 632 13.86 6.92 34.19
CA LEU A 632 12.75 7.10 33.25
C LEU A 632 12.29 5.74 32.68
N ARG A 633 13.23 4.87 32.30
CA ARG A 633 12.93 3.51 31.84
C ARG A 633 12.27 2.66 32.93
N MET A 634 12.72 2.78 34.17
CA MET A 634 12.12 2.08 35.32
C MET A 634 10.68 2.54 35.57
N LYS A 635 10.34 3.82 35.37
CA LYS A 635 8.96 4.33 35.48
C LYS A 635 8.05 3.92 34.32
N GLN A 636 8.59 3.84 33.10
CA GLN A 636 7.82 3.49 31.90
C GLN A 636 7.52 1.99 31.76
N ASN A 637 8.45 1.11 32.17
CA ASN A 637 8.29 -0.35 32.10
C ASN A 637 7.02 -0.92 32.76
N PRO A 638 6.63 -0.54 33.99
CA PRO A 638 5.43 -1.09 34.63
C PRO A 638 4.13 -0.64 33.94
N GLN A 639 4.07 0.60 33.45
CA GLN A 639 2.92 1.09 32.67
C GLN A 639 2.78 0.33 31.34
N ARG A 640 3.91 0.11 30.64
CA ARG A 640 3.93 -0.70 29.41
C ARG A 640 3.49 -2.14 29.66
N ARG A 641 3.92 -2.76 30.77
CA ARG A 641 3.50 -4.13 31.14
C ARG A 641 2.00 -4.21 31.43
N GLN A 642 1.44 -3.24 32.16
CA GLN A 642 -0.01 -3.19 32.42
C GLN A 642 -0.83 -3.02 31.14
N GLN A 643 -0.39 -2.15 30.22
CA GLN A 643 -1.05 -1.97 28.93
C GLN A 643 -1.01 -3.25 28.10
N PHE A 644 0.16 -3.90 28.02
CA PHE A 644 0.34 -5.18 27.34
C PHE A 644 -0.59 -6.27 27.91
N ASP A 645 -0.67 -6.42 29.23
CA ASP A 645 -1.55 -7.40 29.87
C ASP A 645 -3.04 -7.11 29.62
N SER A 646 -3.43 -5.82 29.60
CA SER A 646 -4.78 -5.38 29.26
C SER A 646 -5.15 -5.73 27.82
N ASP A 647 -4.26 -5.43 26.86
CA ASP A 647 -4.48 -5.69 25.44
C ASP A 647 -4.54 -7.19 25.15
N LEU A 648 -3.65 -7.99 25.76
CA LEU A 648 -3.65 -9.45 25.65
C LEU A 648 -4.96 -10.06 26.19
N ASN A 649 -5.44 -9.60 27.34
CA ASN A 649 -6.68 -10.10 27.92
C ASN A 649 -7.91 -9.70 27.11
N SER A 650 -7.97 -8.45 26.67
CA SER A 650 -9.08 -7.95 25.83
C SER A 650 -9.17 -8.73 24.52
N LEU A 651 -8.03 -8.99 23.89
CA LEU A 651 -7.97 -9.74 22.64
C LEU A 651 -8.34 -11.22 22.83
N LEU A 652 -7.86 -11.88 23.89
CA LEU A 652 -8.24 -13.27 24.21
C LEU A 652 -9.74 -13.42 24.47
N ALA A 653 -10.38 -12.44 25.11
CA ALA A 653 -11.82 -12.43 25.30
C ALA A 653 -12.56 -12.29 23.96
N TRP A 654 -12.17 -11.30 23.15
CA TRP A 654 -12.77 -11.09 21.83
C TRP A 654 -12.60 -12.30 20.90
N LEU A 655 -11.44 -12.94 20.91
CA LEU A 655 -11.17 -14.16 20.13
C LEU A 655 -12.13 -15.28 20.49
N ARG A 656 -12.38 -15.49 21.78
CA ARG A 656 -13.32 -16.51 22.26
C ARG A 656 -14.75 -16.23 21.80
N GLU A 657 -15.21 -14.99 21.96
CA GLU A 657 -16.56 -14.58 21.56
C GLU A 657 -16.74 -14.73 20.04
N THR A 658 -15.73 -14.35 19.25
CA THR A 658 -15.77 -14.41 17.78
C THR A 658 -15.71 -15.85 17.27
N GLU A 659 -14.91 -16.70 17.92
CA GLU A 659 -14.85 -18.14 17.65
C GLU A 659 -16.21 -18.79 17.88
N GLU A 660 -16.86 -18.54 19.03
CA GLU A 660 -18.20 -19.04 19.34
C GLU A 660 -19.27 -18.51 18.36
N GLU A 661 -19.18 -17.24 17.95
CA GLU A 661 -20.07 -16.65 16.95
C GLU A 661 -19.91 -17.29 15.56
N LEU A 662 -18.68 -17.52 15.10
CA LEU A 662 -18.39 -18.16 13.81
C LEU A 662 -18.85 -19.62 13.77
N GLU A 663 -18.62 -20.38 14.84
CA GLU A 663 -19.08 -21.76 14.95
C GLU A 663 -20.61 -21.86 14.88
N GLN A 664 -21.32 -20.93 15.55
CA GLN A 664 -22.79 -20.85 15.47
C GLN A 664 -23.28 -20.53 14.05
N LEU A 665 -22.62 -19.58 13.38
CA LEU A 665 -22.97 -19.15 12.02
C LEU A 665 -22.72 -20.25 10.97
N GLN A 666 -21.66 -21.05 11.14
CA GLN A 666 -21.40 -22.20 10.27
C GLN A 666 -22.37 -23.37 10.52
N CYS A 667 -22.87 -23.54 11.75
CA CYS A 667 -23.84 -24.59 12.09
C CYS A 667 -25.26 -24.29 11.58
N LEU A 668 -25.60 -23.03 11.32
CA LEU A 668 -26.86 -22.65 10.69
C LEU A 668 -26.82 -23.08 9.21
N GLN A 669 -27.77 -23.92 8.78
CA GLN A 669 -27.88 -24.34 7.38
C GLN A 669 -27.95 -23.13 6.46
N LEU A 670 -27.09 -23.08 5.43
CA LEU A 670 -27.10 -22.01 4.45
C LEU A 670 -28.45 -21.99 3.71
N SER A 671 -29.18 -20.88 3.84
CA SER A 671 -30.42 -20.64 3.12
C SER A 671 -30.20 -20.71 1.61
N THR A 672 -31.19 -21.25 0.87
CA THR A 672 -31.23 -21.26 -0.60
C THR A 672 -31.71 -19.93 -1.22
N ASP A 673 -32.04 -18.94 -0.40
CA ASP A 673 -32.47 -17.62 -0.85
C ASP A 673 -31.29 -16.65 -0.96
N ILE A 674 -31.22 -15.95 -2.10
CA ILE A 674 -30.16 -14.97 -2.41
C ILE A 674 -30.15 -13.82 -1.40
N GLN A 675 -31.30 -13.38 -0.88
CA GLN A 675 -31.34 -12.28 0.11
C GLN A 675 -30.78 -12.73 1.46
N SER A 676 -31.13 -13.94 1.88
CA SER A 676 -30.61 -14.57 3.09
C SER A 676 -29.09 -14.78 3.01
N ILE A 677 -28.57 -15.26 1.88
CA ILE A 677 -27.13 -15.37 1.63
C ILE A 677 -26.46 -13.99 1.65
N ALA A 678 -27.09 -12.96 1.06
CA ALA A 678 -26.55 -11.59 1.07
C ALA A 678 -26.43 -11.02 2.50
N LEU A 679 -27.38 -11.32 3.40
CA LEU A 679 -27.30 -10.93 4.81
C LEU A 679 -26.14 -11.61 5.54
N GLN A 680 -25.93 -12.91 5.28
CA GLN A 680 -24.79 -13.65 5.83
C GLN A 680 -23.45 -13.11 5.32
N ILE A 681 -23.38 -12.69 4.04
CA ILE A 681 -22.18 -12.04 3.49
C ILE A 681 -21.94 -10.66 4.12
N GLN A 682 -22.99 -9.90 4.44
CA GLN A 682 -22.83 -8.65 5.19
C GLN A 682 -22.19 -8.92 6.56
N LYS A 683 -22.66 -9.96 7.26
CA LYS A 683 -22.09 -10.37 8.55
C LYS A 683 -20.64 -10.83 8.42
N LEU A 684 -20.30 -11.59 7.38
CA LEU A 684 -18.92 -11.96 7.04
C LEU A 684 -18.02 -10.72 6.87
N LYS A 685 -18.49 -9.69 6.16
CA LYS A 685 -17.74 -8.44 5.97
C LYS A 685 -17.49 -7.70 7.28
N GLU A 686 -18.49 -7.66 8.17
CA GLU A 686 -18.36 -7.05 9.50
C GLU A 686 -17.29 -7.76 10.36
N LEU A 687 -17.33 -9.09 10.40
CA LEU A 687 -16.35 -9.90 11.14
C LEU A 687 -14.95 -9.80 10.54
N GLN A 688 -14.82 -9.81 9.21
CA GLN A 688 -13.55 -9.59 8.52
C GLN A 688 -12.93 -8.24 8.88
N LYS A 689 -13.74 -7.17 8.90
CA LYS A 689 -13.29 -5.84 9.32
C LYS A 689 -12.83 -5.85 10.77
N ALA A 690 -13.55 -6.53 11.66
CA ALA A 690 -13.19 -6.63 13.09
C ALA A 690 -11.85 -7.37 13.30
N VAL A 691 -11.57 -8.42 12.53
CA VAL A 691 -10.27 -9.10 12.47
C VAL A 691 -9.20 -8.13 11.97
N ASP A 692 -9.41 -7.45 10.85
CA ASP A 692 -8.40 -6.56 10.25
C ASP A 692 -7.95 -5.44 11.19
N HIS A 693 -8.87 -4.85 11.97
CA HIS A 693 -8.53 -3.81 12.95
C HIS A 693 -7.65 -4.33 14.10
N ARG A 694 -7.73 -5.63 14.42
CA ARG A 694 -6.99 -6.24 15.54
C ARG A 694 -5.63 -6.82 15.15
N LYS A 695 -5.32 -6.90 13.85
CA LYS A 695 -4.00 -7.32 13.34
C LYS A 695 -2.86 -6.52 13.94
N ALA A 696 -3.01 -5.19 14.02
CA ALA A 696 -1.98 -4.31 14.57
C ALA A 696 -1.73 -4.57 16.06
N ILE A 697 -2.80 -4.85 16.83
CA ILE A 697 -2.73 -5.15 18.27
C ILE A 697 -1.99 -6.47 18.48
N ILE A 698 -2.29 -7.51 17.69
CA ILE A 698 -1.59 -8.81 17.75
C ILE A 698 -0.11 -8.69 17.44
N LEU A 699 0.23 -7.95 16.40
CA LEU A 699 1.63 -7.71 16.03
C LEU A 699 2.37 -6.95 17.13
N SER A 700 1.72 -5.95 17.73
CA SER A 700 2.26 -5.20 18.87
C SER A 700 2.53 -6.11 20.07
N ILE A 701 1.55 -6.93 20.47
CA ILE A 701 1.67 -7.91 21.55
C ILE A 701 2.81 -8.90 21.25
N ASN A 702 2.84 -9.51 20.06
CA ASN A 702 3.88 -10.47 19.70
C ASN A 702 5.28 -9.83 19.68
N LEU A 703 5.42 -8.58 19.23
CA LEU A 703 6.70 -7.87 19.23
C LEU A 703 7.16 -7.52 20.66
N CYS A 704 6.25 -6.99 21.48
CA CYS A 704 6.52 -6.59 22.86
C CYS A 704 6.71 -7.77 23.80
N SER A 705 6.21 -8.97 23.47
CA SER A 705 6.33 -10.18 24.29
C SER A 705 7.79 -10.49 24.67
N SER A 706 8.72 -10.26 23.74
CA SER A 706 10.15 -10.52 23.91
C SER A 706 10.80 -9.66 25.00
N GLU A 707 10.22 -8.51 25.33
CA GLU A 707 10.69 -7.60 26.39
C GLU A 707 10.32 -8.10 27.79
N PHE A 708 9.29 -8.95 27.88
CA PHE A 708 8.72 -9.44 29.13
C PHE A 708 9.07 -10.91 29.43
N THR A 709 9.46 -11.68 28.43
CA THR A 709 9.95 -13.06 28.59
C THR A 709 11.37 -13.09 29.14
N GLN A 710 11.51 -13.08 30.46
CA GLN A 710 12.79 -13.41 31.12
C GLN A 710 12.92 -14.93 31.27
N THR A 711 14.10 -15.46 30.98
CA THR A 711 14.38 -16.90 31.06
C THR A 711 14.39 -17.37 32.52
N GLY A 712 13.34 -18.09 32.96
CA GLY A 712 13.37 -18.90 34.19
C GLY A 712 12.34 -18.60 35.30
N SER A 713 11.33 -17.76 35.08
CA SER A 713 10.25 -17.47 36.07
C SER A 713 8.93 -18.17 35.70
N GLU A 714 8.13 -18.58 36.71
CA GLU A 714 6.76 -19.12 36.51
C GLU A 714 5.85 -18.12 35.77
N GLU A 715 6.00 -16.81 36.02
CA GLU A 715 5.27 -15.76 35.30
C GLU A 715 5.59 -15.71 33.80
N SER A 716 6.82 -16.10 33.43
CA SER A 716 7.26 -16.14 32.03
C SER A 716 6.61 -17.31 31.29
N GLN A 717 6.42 -18.44 31.97
CA GLN A 717 5.74 -19.60 31.42
C GLN A 717 4.23 -19.34 31.23
N ASP A 718 3.56 -18.75 32.23
CA ASP A 718 2.15 -18.35 32.12
C ASP A 718 1.92 -17.38 30.94
N LEU A 719 2.82 -16.40 30.78
CA LEU A 719 2.76 -15.48 29.64
C LEU A 719 2.96 -16.20 28.30
N GLN A 720 3.92 -17.11 28.21
CA GLN A 720 4.18 -17.92 27.02
C GLN A 720 2.93 -18.75 26.63
N ASP A 721 2.27 -19.35 27.61
CA ASP A 721 1.07 -20.17 27.43
C ASP A 721 -0.12 -19.31 26.95
N ARG A 722 -0.32 -18.12 27.53
CA ARG A 722 -1.35 -17.15 27.11
C ARG A 722 -1.11 -16.64 25.68
N LEU A 723 0.14 -16.35 25.31
CA LEU A 723 0.51 -15.94 23.95
C LEU A 723 0.31 -17.07 22.94
N SER A 724 0.66 -18.30 23.31
CA SER A 724 0.40 -19.49 22.48
C SER A 724 -1.10 -19.68 22.26
N GLN A 725 -1.91 -19.55 23.31
CA GLN A 725 -3.37 -19.60 23.22
C GLN A 725 -3.94 -18.50 22.32
N MET A 726 -3.47 -17.26 22.47
CA MET A 726 -3.89 -16.13 21.65
C MET A 726 -3.59 -16.37 20.16
N ASN A 727 -2.35 -16.75 19.85
CA ASN A 727 -1.95 -17.01 18.46
C ASN A 727 -2.72 -18.20 17.87
N GLY A 728 -2.90 -19.28 18.63
CA GLY A 728 -3.68 -20.45 18.18
C GLY A 728 -5.15 -20.12 17.90
N ARG A 729 -5.81 -19.37 18.80
CA ARG A 729 -7.21 -18.93 18.60
C ARG A 729 -7.34 -17.95 17.44
N TRP A 730 -6.37 -17.07 17.25
CA TRP A 730 -6.34 -16.16 16.11
C TRP A 730 -6.25 -16.90 14.78
N ASP A 731 -5.34 -17.88 14.67
CA ASP A 731 -5.22 -18.72 13.48
C ASP A 731 -6.50 -19.52 13.23
N HIS A 732 -7.15 -20.00 14.29
CA HIS A 732 -8.41 -20.72 14.20
C HIS A 732 -9.56 -19.82 13.70
N VAL A 733 -9.75 -18.63 14.29
CA VAL A 733 -10.75 -17.64 13.84
C VAL A 733 -10.53 -17.26 12.38
N CYS A 734 -9.27 -17.03 11.96
CA CYS A 734 -8.96 -16.75 10.57
C CYS A 734 -9.33 -17.92 9.64
N SER A 735 -9.08 -19.15 10.07
CA SER A 735 -9.41 -20.35 9.30
C SER A 735 -10.93 -20.54 9.18
N LEU A 736 -11.68 -20.41 10.28
CA LEU A 736 -13.15 -20.49 10.29
C LEU A 736 -13.79 -19.42 9.41
N LEU A 737 -13.22 -18.21 9.38
CA LEU A 737 -13.67 -17.12 8.51
C LEU A 737 -13.50 -17.43 7.02
N GLU A 738 -12.35 -17.99 6.63
CA GLU A 738 -12.09 -18.39 5.25
C GLU A 738 -12.95 -19.59 4.82
N GLU A 739 -13.14 -20.57 5.71
CA GLU A 739 -14.04 -21.70 5.47
C GLU A 739 -15.49 -21.23 5.27
N TRP A 740 -15.97 -20.34 6.14
CA TRP A 740 -17.32 -19.80 6.04
C TRP A 740 -17.52 -18.92 4.79
N ARG A 741 -16.51 -18.14 4.42
CA ARG A 741 -16.45 -17.41 3.14
C ARG A 741 -16.62 -18.37 1.96
N GLY A 742 -15.85 -19.46 1.93
CA GLY A 742 -15.92 -20.47 0.89
C GLY A 742 -17.31 -21.10 0.78
N LEU A 743 -17.91 -21.50 1.90
CA LEU A 743 -19.27 -22.07 1.95
C LEU A 743 -20.32 -21.10 1.41
N LEU A 744 -20.27 -19.82 1.80
CA LEU A 744 -21.20 -18.79 1.31
C LEU A 744 -21.02 -18.52 -0.19
N GLN A 745 -19.79 -18.52 -0.68
CA GLN A 745 -19.49 -18.33 -2.10
C GLN A 745 -20.02 -19.50 -2.94
N ASP A 746 -19.82 -20.73 -2.49
CA ASP A 746 -20.31 -21.94 -3.17
C ASP A 746 -21.85 -21.95 -3.22
N ALA A 747 -22.52 -21.62 -2.12
CA ALA A 747 -23.98 -21.55 -2.07
C ALA A 747 -24.55 -20.44 -2.99
N LEU A 748 -23.93 -19.27 -3.01
CA LEU A 748 -24.33 -18.17 -3.88
C LEU A 748 -24.20 -18.56 -5.37
N MET A 749 -23.09 -19.21 -5.73
CA MET A 749 -22.82 -19.63 -7.11
C MET A 749 -23.83 -20.69 -7.57
N GLN A 750 -24.14 -21.68 -6.73
CA GLN A 750 -25.17 -22.68 -7.01
C GLN A 750 -26.56 -22.06 -7.22
N CYS A 751 -26.92 -21.07 -6.40
CA CYS A 751 -28.19 -20.34 -6.56
C CYS A 751 -28.21 -19.57 -7.88
N GLN A 752 -27.11 -18.86 -8.21
CA GLN A 752 -27.01 -18.08 -9.44
C GLN A 752 -27.10 -18.96 -10.70
N ASP A 753 -26.34 -20.06 -10.75
CA ASP A 753 -26.34 -20.98 -11.88
C ASP A 753 -27.74 -21.56 -12.13
N PHE A 754 -28.46 -21.89 -11.05
CA PHE A 754 -29.85 -22.32 -11.13
C PHE A 754 -30.78 -21.26 -11.70
N HIS A 755 -30.69 -20.02 -11.21
CA HIS A 755 -31.51 -18.92 -11.72
C HIS A 755 -31.21 -18.60 -13.19
N GLU A 756 -29.94 -18.57 -13.58
CA GLU A 756 -29.53 -18.25 -14.96
C GLU A 756 -29.99 -19.33 -15.96
N MET A 757 -29.76 -20.60 -15.64
CA MET A 757 -30.21 -21.71 -16.49
C MET A 757 -31.73 -21.77 -16.59
N SER A 758 -32.44 -21.58 -15.48
CA SER A 758 -33.91 -21.54 -15.43
C SER A 758 -34.47 -20.42 -16.31
N HIS A 759 -33.94 -19.20 -16.16
CA HIS A 759 -34.36 -18.04 -16.95
C HIS A 759 -34.03 -18.19 -18.44
N GLY A 760 -32.82 -18.66 -18.76
CA GLY A 760 -32.40 -18.89 -20.15
C GLY A 760 -33.28 -19.93 -20.86
N LEU A 761 -33.69 -20.99 -20.15
CA LEU A 761 -34.63 -21.99 -20.68
C LEU A 761 -36.02 -21.40 -20.90
N LEU A 762 -36.54 -20.61 -19.96
CA LEU A 762 -37.85 -19.94 -20.11
C LEU A 762 -37.88 -19.01 -21.33
N LEU A 763 -36.86 -18.16 -21.50
CA LEU A 763 -36.76 -17.26 -22.66
C LEU A 763 -36.66 -18.02 -23.98
N MET A 764 -35.89 -19.11 -24.01
CA MET A 764 -35.77 -19.96 -25.20
C MET A 764 -37.12 -20.58 -25.56
N LEU A 765 -37.85 -21.10 -24.58
CA LEU A 765 -39.19 -21.67 -24.78
C LEU A 765 -40.18 -20.61 -25.28
N GLU A 766 -40.16 -19.40 -24.71
CA GLU A 766 -40.97 -18.25 -25.13
C GLU A 766 -40.71 -17.89 -26.60
N ASN A 767 -39.44 -17.84 -27.01
CA ASN A 767 -39.05 -17.49 -28.38
C ASN A 767 -39.41 -18.58 -29.39
N ILE A 768 -39.31 -19.87 -29.02
CA ILE A 768 -39.80 -20.96 -29.88
C ILE A 768 -41.32 -20.88 -30.03
N ASP A 769 -42.05 -20.60 -28.95
CA ASP A 769 -43.50 -20.46 -29.01
C ASP A 769 -43.94 -19.29 -29.91
N ARG A 770 -43.24 -18.14 -29.83
CA ARG A 770 -43.45 -16.99 -30.73
C ARG A 770 -43.20 -17.35 -32.19
N ARG A 771 -42.04 -17.94 -32.53
CA ARG A 771 -41.71 -18.35 -33.91
C ARG A 771 -42.70 -19.39 -34.44
N LYS A 772 -43.17 -20.31 -33.60
CA LYS A 772 -44.24 -21.26 -33.96
C LYS A 772 -45.54 -20.53 -34.29
N ASN A 773 -45.93 -19.53 -33.49
CA ASN A 773 -47.15 -18.74 -33.71
C ASN A 773 -47.10 -17.85 -34.96
N GLU A 774 -45.91 -17.54 -35.49
CA GLU A 774 -45.77 -16.82 -36.77
C GLU A 774 -46.07 -17.71 -37.99
N ILE A 775 -45.92 -19.03 -37.82
CA ILE A 775 -46.16 -20.03 -38.88
C ILE A 775 -47.60 -20.57 -38.81
N VAL A 776 -48.20 -20.55 -37.62
CA VAL A 776 -49.52 -21.14 -37.35
C VAL A 776 -50.56 -20.02 -37.19
N PRO A 777 -51.65 -19.99 -37.98
CA PRO A 777 -52.19 -21.10 -38.78
C PRO A 777 -51.53 -21.27 -40.16
N ILE A 778 -51.30 -22.53 -40.55
CA ILE A 778 -50.78 -22.88 -41.88
C ILE A 778 -51.93 -22.71 -42.89
N ASP A 779 -51.83 -21.73 -43.78
CA ASP A 779 -52.80 -21.51 -44.86
C ASP A 779 -52.61 -22.55 -45.98
N SER A 780 -53.72 -23.18 -46.41
CA SER A 780 -53.74 -24.19 -47.47
C SER A 780 -53.55 -23.61 -48.87
N HIS A 781 -53.60 -22.29 -49.04
CA HIS A 781 -53.43 -21.61 -50.33
C HIS A 781 -52.00 -21.11 -50.61
N LEU A 782 -51.06 -21.34 -49.69
CA LEU A 782 -49.66 -20.96 -49.84
C LEU A 782 -48.96 -21.78 -50.92
N ASP A 783 -48.00 -21.16 -51.60
CA ASP A 783 -47.19 -21.78 -52.63
C ASP A 783 -46.28 -22.89 -52.07
N SER A 784 -45.87 -23.83 -52.93
CA SER A 784 -45.08 -24.99 -52.50
C SER A 784 -43.71 -24.61 -51.91
N GLU A 785 -43.15 -23.45 -52.26
CA GLU A 785 -41.84 -22.99 -51.79
C GLU A 785 -41.96 -22.45 -50.35
N THR A 786 -42.96 -21.62 -50.06
CA THR A 786 -43.22 -21.14 -48.69
C THR A 786 -43.63 -22.27 -47.74
N LEU A 787 -44.40 -23.26 -48.18
CA LEU A 787 -44.73 -24.44 -47.37
C LEU A 787 -43.49 -25.28 -47.03
N GLN A 788 -42.53 -25.42 -47.97
CA GLN A 788 -41.25 -26.10 -47.68
C GLN A 788 -40.40 -25.31 -46.69
N ASP A 789 -40.41 -23.98 -46.77
CA ASP A 789 -39.67 -23.13 -45.82
C ASP A 789 -40.28 -23.16 -44.42
N HIS A 790 -41.62 -23.16 -44.30
CA HIS A 790 -42.29 -23.41 -43.02
C HIS A 790 -41.93 -24.80 -42.44
N HIS A 791 -41.76 -25.83 -43.30
CA HIS A 791 -41.35 -27.18 -42.86
C HIS A 791 -39.94 -27.18 -42.28
N LYS A 792 -39.01 -26.52 -42.98
CA LYS A 792 -37.62 -26.36 -42.51
C LYS A 792 -37.58 -25.62 -41.18
N GLN A 793 -38.34 -24.52 -41.04
CA GLN A 793 -38.37 -23.73 -39.81
C GLN A 793 -38.93 -24.51 -38.62
N LEU A 794 -40.07 -25.21 -38.78
CA LEU A 794 -40.63 -26.06 -37.71
C LEU A 794 -39.70 -27.23 -37.35
N THR A 795 -39.06 -27.85 -38.35
CA THR A 795 -38.09 -28.93 -38.13
C THR A 795 -36.86 -28.44 -37.37
N GLN A 796 -36.40 -27.21 -37.66
CA GLN A 796 -35.34 -26.55 -36.92
C GLN A 796 -35.74 -26.29 -35.47
N MET A 797 -36.95 -25.75 -35.22
CA MET A 797 -37.47 -25.57 -33.85
C MET A 797 -37.55 -26.89 -33.07
N LYS A 798 -37.98 -27.98 -33.72
CA LYS A 798 -38.02 -29.31 -33.10
C LYS A 798 -36.63 -29.79 -32.68
N ARG A 799 -35.59 -29.50 -33.47
CA ARG A 799 -34.20 -29.85 -33.13
C ARG A 799 -33.73 -29.09 -31.89
N GLU A 800 -33.98 -27.78 -31.83
CA GLU A 800 -33.63 -26.93 -30.68
C GLU A 800 -34.36 -27.37 -29.39
N LEU A 801 -35.63 -27.77 -29.48
CA LEU A 801 -36.39 -28.33 -28.35
C LEU A 801 -35.85 -29.70 -27.88
N LEU A 802 -35.31 -30.53 -28.78
CA LEU A 802 -34.69 -31.79 -28.41
C LEU A 802 -33.33 -31.58 -27.73
N GLU A 803 -32.52 -30.65 -28.25
CA GLU A 803 -31.21 -30.31 -27.68
C GLU A 803 -31.33 -29.70 -26.27
N SER A 804 -32.40 -28.96 -25.99
CA SER A 804 -32.65 -28.37 -24.68
C SER A 804 -33.09 -29.35 -23.58
N GLN A 805 -33.37 -30.62 -23.91
CA GLN A 805 -33.70 -31.64 -22.90
C GLN A 805 -32.54 -31.90 -21.92
N LEU A 806 -31.30 -31.88 -22.40
CA LEU A 806 -30.11 -32.06 -21.56
C LEU A 806 -29.94 -30.91 -20.56
N LYS A 807 -30.30 -29.69 -20.98
CA LYS A 807 -30.26 -28.50 -20.11
C LYS A 807 -31.32 -28.57 -19.01
N VAL A 808 -32.51 -29.08 -19.30
CA VAL A 808 -33.55 -29.32 -18.27
C VAL A 808 -33.11 -30.41 -17.29
N ALA A 809 -32.44 -31.47 -17.75
CA ALA A 809 -31.87 -32.48 -16.86
C ALA A 809 -30.78 -31.91 -15.94
N SER A 810 -29.91 -31.05 -16.47
CA SER A 810 -28.91 -30.31 -15.68
C SER A 810 -29.56 -29.40 -14.65
N LEU A 811 -30.62 -28.67 -15.04
CA LEU A 811 -31.38 -27.81 -14.13
C LEU A 811 -32.02 -28.63 -12.99
N GLN A 812 -32.46 -29.85 -13.29
CA GLN A 812 -33.02 -30.75 -12.29
C GLN A 812 -31.95 -31.26 -11.31
N ASP A 813 -30.73 -31.55 -11.78
CA ASP A 813 -29.61 -31.93 -10.92
C ASP A 813 -29.18 -30.77 -10.00
N MET A 814 -29.07 -29.56 -10.56
CA MET A 814 -28.79 -28.34 -9.78
C MET A 814 -29.86 -28.07 -8.73
N SER A 815 -31.14 -28.29 -9.05
CA SER A 815 -32.22 -28.23 -8.06
C SER A 815 -32.00 -29.28 -6.96
N CYS A 816 -31.67 -30.53 -7.30
CA CYS A 816 -31.37 -31.56 -6.30
C CYS A 816 -30.21 -31.18 -5.37
N GLN A 817 -29.17 -30.51 -5.87
CA GLN A 817 -28.04 -30.05 -5.06
C GLN A 817 -28.46 -28.93 -4.09
N LEU A 818 -29.23 -27.94 -4.56
CA LEU A 818 -29.79 -26.89 -3.71
C LEU A 818 -30.74 -27.45 -2.63
N LEU A 819 -31.49 -28.49 -2.98
CA LEU A 819 -32.46 -29.15 -2.10
C LEU A 819 -31.84 -29.97 -0.97
N VAL A 820 -30.60 -30.43 -1.12
CA VAL A 820 -29.88 -31.14 -0.04
C VAL A 820 -29.52 -30.17 1.10
N ASN A 821 -29.49 -28.86 0.81
CA ASN A 821 -29.03 -27.83 1.74
C ASN A 821 -30.17 -26.98 2.36
N ALA A 822 -31.44 -27.19 1.98
CA ALA A 822 -32.56 -26.40 2.49
C ALA A 822 -33.80 -27.23 2.89
N GLU A 823 -34.26 -27.06 4.13
CA GLU A 823 -35.60 -27.43 4.57
C GLU A 823 -36.52 -26.20 4.54
N GLY A 824 -37.65 -26.25 3.81
CA GLY A 824 -38.61 -25.15 3.81
C GLY A 824 -39.44 -24.99 2.53
N THR A 825 -40.16 -23.87 2.44
CA THR A 825 -41.03 -23.47 1.31
C THR A 825 -40.26 -23.27 0.00
N ASP A 826 -38.98 -22.92 0.06
CA ASP A 826 -38.18 -22.56 -1.12
C ASP A 826 -37.75 -23.81 -1.94
N CYS A 827 -37.68 -24.96 -1.26
CA CYS A 827 -37.56 -26.29 -1.87
C CYS A 827 -38.75 -26.60 -2.81
N LEU A 828 -39.94 -26.07 -2.51
CA LEU A 828 -41.10 -26.21 -3.39
C LEU A 828 -40.95 -25.31 -4.63
N GLU A 829 -40.50 -24.06 -4.48
CA GLU A 829 -40.38 -23.13 -5.61
C GLU A 829 -39.36 -23.60 -6.66
N ALA A 830 -38.19 -24.09 -6.24
CA ALA A 830 -37.18 -24.61 -7.16
C ALA A 830 -37.71 -25.85 -7.93
N LYS A 831 -38.38 -26.77 -7.22
CA LYS A 831 -39.00 -27.95 -7.85
C LYS A 831 -40.13 -27.58 -8.80
N GLU A 832 -40.97 -26.62 -8.43
CA GLU A 832 -42.06 -26.12 -9.27
C GLU A 832 -41.52 -25.48 -10.54
N LYS A 833 -40.48 -24.64 -10.46
CA LYS A 833 -39.84 -24.02 -11.64
C LYS A 833 -39.30 -25.07 -12.61
N VAL A 834 -38.55 -26.06 -12.12
CA VAL A 834 -38.05 -27.17 -12.95
C VAL A 834 -39.20 -27.93 -13.60
N HIS A 835 -40.25 -28.21 -12.82
CA HIS A 835 -41.44 -28.92 -13.32
C HIS A 835 -42.15 -28.14 -14.43
N VAL A 836 -42.37 -26.84 -14.24
CA VAL A 836 -43.02 -25.95 -15.22
C VAL A 836 -42.22 -25.89 -16.51
N ILE A 837 -40.90 -25.69 -16.44
CA ILE A 837 -40.02 -25.66 -17.63
C ILE A 837 -40.07 -27.00 -18.36
N GLY A 838 -39.93 -28.11 -17.62
CA GLY A 838 -39.98 -29.46 -18.19
C GLY A 838 -41.33 -29.78 -18.85
N ASN A 839 -42.45 -29.31 -18.26
CA ASN A 839 -43.78 -29.52 -18.83
C ASN A 839 -43.99 -28.66 -20.09
N ARG A 840 -43.61 -27.37 -20.05
CA ARG A 840 -43.73 -26.45 -21.19
C ARG A 840 -42.91 -26.93 -22.39
N LEU A 841 -41.68 -27.41 -22.17
CA LEU A 841 -40.86 -28.05 -23.20
C LEU A 841 -41.58 -29.24 -23.86
N LYS A 842 -42.14 -30.15 -23.05
CA LYS A 842 -42.84 -31.34 -23.54
C LYS A 842 -44.07 -30.99 -24.37
N LEU A 843 -44.84 -29.98 -23.96
CA LEU A 843 -46.02 -29.51 -24.68
C LEU A 843 -45.64 -28.88 -26.03
N LEU A 844 -44.68 -27.94 -26.03
CA LEU A 844 -44.18 -27.32 -27.26
C LEU A 844 -43.62 -28.34 -28.25
N LEU A 845 -42.87 -29.33 -27.77
CA LEU A 845 -42.33 -30.40 -28.62
C LEU A 845 -43.44 -31.21 -29.28
N LYS A 846 -44.54 -31.49 -28.56
CA LYS A 846 -45.72 -32.20 -29.11
C LYS A 846 -46.43 -31.34 -30.15
N GLU A 847 -46.63 -30.05 -29.87
CA GLU A 847 -47.30 -29.13 -30.80
C GLU A 847 -46.51 -28.93 -32.09
N VAL A 848 -45.23 -28.59 -32.02
CA VAL A 848 -44.37 -28.43 -33.19
C VAL A 848 -44.32 -29.73 -34.00
N SER A 849 -44.22 -30.89 -33.33
CA SER A 849 -44.25 -32.19 -34.01
C SER A 849 -45.59 -32.49 -34.69
N ARG A 850 -46.71 -31.99 -34.15
CA ARG A 850 -48.03 -32.10 -34.79
C ARG A 850 -48.11 -31.20 -36.02
N HIS A 851 -47.68 -29.95 -35.91
CA HIS A 851 -47.67 -29.00 -37.03
C HIS A 851 -46.78 -29.46 -38.19
N ILE A 852 -45.61 -30.05 -37.90
CA ILE A 852 -44.77 -30.68 -38.94
C ILE A 852 -45.55 -31.77 -39.68
N LYS A 853 -46.24 -32.66 -38.96
CA LYS A 853 -47.05 -33.73 -39.59
C LYS A 853 -48.23 -33.21 -40.40
N GLU A 854 -48.85 -32.12 -39.98
CA GLU A 854 -49.94 -31.47 -40.72
C GLU A 854 -49.43 -30.85 -42.02
N LEU A 855 -48.28 -30.18 -41.94
CA LEU A 855 -47.61 -29.58 -43.08
C LEU A 855 -47.08 -30.64 -44.07
N GLU A 856 -46.54 -31.76 -43.58
CA GLU A 856 -46.13 -32.91 -44.40
C GLU A 856 -47.31 -33.47 -45.21
N LYS A 857 -48.50 -33.58 -44.60
CA LYS A 857 -49.72 -33.99 -45.32
C LYS A 857 -50.13 -33.00 -46.40
N LEU A 858 -49.99 -31.69 -46.16
CA LEU A 858 -50.30 -30.66 -47.16
C LEU A 858 -49.30 -30.69 -48.33
N LEU A 859 -48.02 -30.92 -48.05
CA LEU A 859 -46.98 -31.08 -49.05
C LEU A 859 -47.19 -32.35 -49.89
N ASP A 860 -47.62 -33.47 -49.29
CA ASP A 860 -47.97 -34.71 -50.00
C ASP A 860 -49.21 -34.55 -50.90
N VAL A 861 -50.18 -33.71 -50.52
CA VAL A 861 -51.36 -33.40 -51.35
C VAL A 861 -50.99 -32.47 -52.52
N SER A 862 -50.06 -31.53 -52.30
CA SER A 862 -49.58 -30.62 -53.34
C SER A 862 -48.68 -31.33 -54.36
N SER A 863 -47.83 -32.26 -53.92
CA SER A 863 -46.98 -33.09 -54.80
C SER A 863 -47.80 -34.06 -55.66
N SER A 864 -48.85 -34.67 -55.09
CA SER A 864 -49.76 -35.54 -55.86
C SER A 864 -50.63 -34.77 -56.86
N GLN A 865 -50.93 -33.47 -56.63
CA GLN A 865 -51.56 -32.61 -57.64
C GLN A 865 -50.59 -32.19 -58.76
N GLN A 866 -49.32 -31.94 -58.45
CA GLN A 866 -48.29 -31.71 -59.46
C GLN A 866 -48.04 -32.95 -60.34
N ASP A 867 -48.01 -34.15 -59.75
CA ASP A 867 -47.88 -35.39 -60.52
C ASP A 867 -49.10 -35.64 -61.43
N LEU A 868 -50.33 -35.32 -61.02
CA LEU A 868 -51.51 -35.46 -61.89
C LEU A 868 -51.54 -34.46 -63.07
N SER A 869 -50.91 -33.30 -62.93
CA SER A 869 -50.75 -32.33 -64.05
C SER A 869 -49.64 -32.71 -65.04
N SER A 870 -48.70 -33.58 -64.64
CA SER A 870 -47.64 -34.12 -65.51
C SER A 870 -48.14 -35.24 -66.44
N TRP A 871 -49.23 -35.93 -66.07
CA TRP A 871 -49.77 -37.08 -66.84
C TRP A 871 -50.86 -36.69 -67.85
N SER A 872 -51.22 -35.40 -67.97
CA SER A 872 -52.20 -34.89 -68.95
C SER A 872 -51.59 -34.55 -70.32
N SER A 873 -50.33 -34.88 -70.59
CA SER A 873 -49.66 -34.53 -71.86
C SER A 873 -48.63 -35.57 -72.31
N ALA A 874 -49.08 -36.69 -72.88
CA ALA A 874 -48.41 -37.37 -74.00
C ALA A 874 -49.23 -38.57 -74.51
N ASP A 875 -49.73 -38.45 -75.76
CA ASP A 875 -50.41 -39.47 -76.55
C ASP A 875 -49.46 -40.56 -77.10
N GLU A 876 -50.02 -41.76 -77.27
CA GLU A 876 -49.73 -42.87 -78.21
C GLU A 876 -48.29 -43.08 -78.79
N LEU A 877 -47.65 -44.22 -78.45
CA LEU A 877 -47.24 -45.34 -79.35
C LEU A 877 -46.04 -46.20 -78.83
N ASP A 878 -46.37 -47.43 -78.46
CA ASP A 878 -45.75 -48.75 -78.76
C ASP A 878 -44.25 -49.11 -78.58
N THR A 879 -44.08 -50.17 -77.75
CA THR A 879 -43.21 -51.38 -77.90
C THR A 879 -41.67 -51.21 -77.83
N SER A 880 -40.86 -52.03 -77.15
CA SER A 880 -41.03 -53.31 -76.44
C SER A 880 -39.73 -53.68 -75.69
N GLY A 881 -39.85 -54.38 -74.54
CA GLY A 881 -38.85 -55.38 -74.11
C GLY A 881 -38.38 -55.37 -72.64
N SER A 882 -39.01 -56.24 -71.84
CA SER A 882 -38.63 -56.80 -70.52
C SER A 882 -37.16 -57.28 -70.42
N VAL A 883 -36.49 -57.39 -69.25
CA VAL A 883 -36.77 -58.32 -68.14
C VAL A 883 -36.11 -57.88 -66.81
N SER A 884 -36.83 -58.11 -65.70
CA SER A 884 -36.43 -58.02 -64.27
C SER A 884 -35.66 -59.28 -63.79
N PRO A 885 -35.41 -59.57 -62.48
CA PRO A 885 -35.25 -58.73 -61.27
C PRO A 885 -34.14 -59.23 -60.26
N THR A 886 -34.12 -58.58 -59.07
CA THR A 886 -33.81 -59.09 -57.71
C THR A 886 -32.38 -59.20 -57.13
N SER A 887 -32.18 -58.36 -56.09
CA SER A 887 -31.83 -58.70 -54.68
C SER A 887 -30.42 -59.20 -54.32
N GLY A 888 -29.81 -58.53 -53.32
CA GLY A 888 -28.52 -58.94 -52.74
C GLY A 888 -28.02 -58.08 -51.57
N ARG A 889 -28.73 -58.19 -50.44
CA ARG A 889 -28.43 -57.71 -49.08
C ARG A 889 -26.97 -57.91 -48.62
N SER A 890 -26.45 -56.95 -47.84
CA SER A 890 -25.81 -57.11 -46.49
C SER A 890 -24.53 -56.28 -46.28
N THR A 891 -24.53 -55.52 -45.18
CA THR A 891 -23.44 -54.79 -44.48
C THR A 891 -22.47 -55.76 -43.77
N PRO A 892 -21.56 -55.36 -42.83
CA PRO A 892 -20.84 -54.09 -42.52
C PRO A 892 -19.31 -54.28 -42.24
N ASN A 893 -18.51 -53.22 -42.05
CA ASN A 893 -17.62 -53.07 -40.86
C ASN A 893 -16.99 -51.66 -40.71
N ARG A 894 -16.34 -51.46 -39.55
CA ARG A 894 -16.24 -50.28 -38.68
C ARG A 894 -14.77 -49.77 -38.52
N GLN A 895 -14.63 -48.55 -37.96
CA GLN A 895 -13.43 -47.92 -37.32
C GLN A 895 -12.29 -47.46 -38.25
N ARG A 896 -11.49 -46.40 -38.02
CA ARG A 896 -11.26 -45.43 -36.92
C ARG A 896 -10.56 -44.16 -37.50
N THR A 897 -10.49 -43.09 -36.69
CA THR A 897 -9.98 -41.69 -36.85
C THR A 897 -8.49 -41.55 -37.32
N PRO A 898 -7.83 -40.36 -37.50
CA PRO A 898 -8.13 -38.98 -37.02
C PRO A 898 -7.66 -37.73 -37.86
N ARG A 899 -7.95 -36.54 -37.28
CA ARG A 899 -7.13 -35.29 -37.25
C ARG A 899 -7.33 -34.22 -38.34
N GLY A 900 -7.68 -33.00 -37.91
CA GLY A 900 -7.16 -31.75 -38.52
C GLY A 900 -8.19 -30.66 -38.89
N LYS A 901 -8.31 -29.66 -38.00
CA LYS A 901 -8.48 -28.20 -38.23
C LYS A 901 -9.43 -27.70 -39.34
N CYS A 902 -10.46 -26.94 -38.97
CA CYS A 902 -10.69 -25.58 -39.50
C CYS A 902 -11.81 -24.80 -38.76
N SER A 903 -11.47 -23.57 -38.39
CA SER A 903 -12.28 -22.33 -38.32
C SER A 903 -13.66 -22.35 -37.65
N LEU A 904 -13.70 -21.85 -36.41
CA LEU A 904 -14.91 -21.32 -35.76
C LEU A 904 -15.25 -19.95 -36.35
N SER A 905 -16.42 -19.82 -36.97
CA SER A 905 -17.13 -18.56 -37.15
C SER A 905 -17.92 -18.24 -35.88
N GLN A 906 -17.65 -17.09 -35.27
CA GLN A 906 -18.34 -16.57 -34.08
C GLN A 906 -19.85 -16.38 -34.31
N PRO A 907 -20.72 -16.65 -33.32
CA PRO A 907 -22.04 -16.03 -33.23
C PRO A 907 -21.93 -14.65 -32.56
N GLY A 908 -22.62 -13.64 -33.10
CA GLY A 908 -22.73 -12.29 -32.55
C GLY A 908 -23.47 -12.23 -31.20
N PRO A 909 -23.45 -11.06 -30.53
CA PRO A 909 -23.79 -10.94 -29.12
C PRO A 909 -25.30 -11.08 -28.90
N SER A 910 -25.69 -12.07 -28.10
CA SER A 910 -27.03 -12.15 -27.51
C SER A 910 -27.22 -11.00 -26.51
N VAL A 911 -28.36 -10.31 -26.63
CA VAL A 911 -28.77 -9.20 -25.77
C VAL A 911 -28.90 -9.70 -24.33
N ASN A 912 -27.94 -9.33 -23.48
CA ASN A 912 -27.97 -9.60 -22.04
C ASN A 912 -29.11 -8.82 -21.38
N SER A 913 -30.03 -9.53 -20.71
CA SER A 913 -31.06 -8.90 -19.88
C SER A 913 -30.45 -8.25 -18.63
N PRO A 914 -31.02 -7.15 -18.11
CA PRO A 914 -30.48 -6.40 -16.97
C PRO A 914 -30.41 -7.21 -15.66
N HIS A 915 -31.19 -8.28 -15.51
CA HIS A 915 -31.13 -9.16 -14.32
C HIS A 915 -29.85 -10.01 -14.25
N SER A 916 -29.32 -10.47 -15.40
CA SER A 916 -28.07 -11.25 -15.45
C SER A 916 -26.85 -10.40 -15.07
N ARG A 917 -26.83 -9.11 -15.44
CA ARG A 917 -25.78 -8.18 -15.01
C ARG A 917 -25.83 -7.89 -13.51
N TYR A 918 -27.02 -7.76 -12.93
CA TYR A 918 -27.20 -7.49 -11.50
C TYR A 918 -26.68 -8.65 -10.62
N LEU A 919 -26.86 -9.89 -11.07
CA LEU A 919 -26.44 -11.10 -10.36
C LEU A 919 -24.92 -11.37 -10.46
N ILE A 920 -24.31 -11.14 -11.62
CA ILE A 920 -22.85 -11.21 -11.80
C ILE A 920 -22.13 -10.09 -11.02
N LEU A 921 -22.74 -8.90 -10.96
CA LEU A 921 -22.26 -7.79 -10.14
C LEU A 921 -22.36 -8.11 -8.64
N LEU A 922 -23.39 -8.82 -8.19
CA LEU A 922 -23.53 -9.24 -6.79
C LEU A 922 -22.35 -10.11 -6.34
N VAL A 923 -21.95 -11.14 -7.09
CA VAL A 923 -20.78 -11.97 -6.73
C VAL A 923 -19.49 -11.17 -6.74
N SER A 924 -19.33 -10.25 -7.70
CA SER A 924 -18.11 -9.43 -7.85
C SER A 924 -18.00 -8.26 -6.88
N THR A 925 -19.10 -7.89 -6.19
CA THR A 925 -19.13 -6.80 -5.20
C THR A 925 -19.30 -7.30 -3.76
N LEU A 926 -19.72 -8.55 -3.57
CA LEU A 926 -19.96 -9.15 -2.26
C LEU A 926 -18.77 -9.92 -1.68
N PHE A 927 -17.88 -10.47 -2.51
CA PHE A 927 -16.61 -11.09 -2.09
C PHE A 927 -15.42 -10.35 -2.69
#